data_AF-A0A6I9ZQ16-F1
#
_entry.id   AF-A0A6I9ZQ16-F1
#
_cell.length_a   1.000
_cell.length_b   1.000
_cell.length_c   1.000
_cell.angle_alpha   90.00
_cell.angle_beta   90.00
_cell.angle_gamma   90.00
#
_symmetry.space_group_name_H-M   'P 1'
#
loop_
_entity.id
_entity.type
_entity.pdbx_description
1 polymer ?
#
loop_
_entity_poly.entity_id
_entity_poly.type
_entity_poly.pdbx_seq_one_letter_code
_entity_poly.pdbx_strand_id
1 'polypeptide(L)'
;MRIVLLLFWVGMSLFPSSFSQAGPSQCLSNPEVVVPLKVTGKGRSAKTPGWLSYSLQFGGWRHVVHMKIKKLLVSRHFPVFTYTDQHALLQDEPFVPDDCYYHGYVEGVPESLVSLSTCSGGFRGMLQINDLAYEIEPIRHSTTFEHLVYEINTNETQFPPMRCGLTMKEIALQQLRFEEANKPTLKQNSNDKWWTHSWFLELIVVVESNFLVYSESNFSKVQEDVFLVVNIVDSIYEQLGTHVILIGIEIWNQGNVFQMISIEQVLKDFSQWKQISLSRLQYDVAHFFIKNSLISVLGIAYVAGICHPPIDCGVNNFQGDSWSLFALTVAHELGHTLGMQHDEEFCLCEQSGCIMNATRVPAKKFTNCSYTDFTKTTLNQGSCLHNIPHPGEVFMLKRCGNGVVEGEEECDCGSIKQCQQDPCCLLSCTLRPRAACAFGLCCKDCKFMPSGKLCRHQVNKCDLPEWCNGTSHQCPEDAYVQDGVPCGDNAYCYRGRCNNHEEQCREIFGEGAKGASQSCYKEINTLGNRFGHCGINGTTYLKCNTSDIFCGRVQCENVRVIPHLRDHSNLQQTHVNGVICWSVDYHVGMDTPDVGEVKDGTMCGPGKICIHKKCVSLSLLSQVCLAETCNMKGICNNKHHCHCDYGWSPPYCLHRGYGGSVDSGPASAKKVFLLLVVSLTLSVLFLLSTAIFMYFRKHFGPKETKAPSSG
;
A
#
# COMPACT_ATOMS: atom_id res chain seq x y z
N MET A 1 -64.07 -39.59 -14.41
CA MET A 1 -62.97 -40.46 -14.86
C MET A 1 -62.24 -39.79 -16.04
N ARG A 2 -61.39 -38.75 -15.99
CA ARG A 2 -60.53 -38.13 -14.96
C ARG A 2 -59.83 -39.17 -14.08
N ILE A 3 -58.51 -39.30 -14.26
CA ILE A 3 -57.61 -40.32 -13.67
C ILE A 3 -57.51 -41.61 -14.50
N VAL A 4 -57.03 -41.54 -15.76
CA VAL A 4 -56.21 -42.62 -16.39
C VAL A 4 -55.28 -42.02 -17.46
N LEU A 5 -55.65 -40.92 -18.12
CA LEU A 5 -54.84 -40.30 -19.20
C LEU A 5 -53.67 -39.40 -18.73
N LEU A 6 -53.40 -39.32 -17.43
CA LEU A 6 -52.36 -38.45 -16.86
C LEU A 6 -51.06 -39.17 -16.46
N LEU A 7 -50.96 -40.49 -16.69
CA LEU A 7 -49.77 -41.29 -16.33
C LEU A 7 -48.93 -41.74 -17.52
N PHE A 8 -49.28 -41.37 -18.76
CA PHE A 8 -48.48 -41.69 -19.95
C PHE A 8 -47.77 -40.49 -20.60
N TRP A 9 -47.83 -39.31 -19.97
CA TRP A 9 -47.09 -38.11 -20.39
C TRP A 9 -45.97 -37.68 -19.42
N VAL A 10 -45.73 -38.44 -18.35
CA VAL A 10 -44.69 -38.15 -17.34
C VAL A 10 -43.47 -39.08 -17.49
N GLY A 11 -43.43 -39.94 -18.50
CA GLY A 11 -42.35 -40.92 -18.70
C GLY A 11 -41.26 -40.57 -19.73
N MET A 12 -41.26 -39.36 -20.30
CA MET A 12 -40.35 -38.99 -21.41
C MET A 12 -39.66 -37.63 -21.26
N SER A 13 -39.59 -37.09 -20.04
CA SER A 13 -39.00 -35.77 -19.78
C SER A 13 -38.04 -35.80 -18.59
N LEU A 14 -37.07 -36.71 -18.59
CA LEU A 14 -35.97 -36.71 -17.62
C LEU A 14 -34.64 -37.09 -18.29
N PHE A 15 -34.15 -36.18 -19.12
CA PHE A 15 -32.71 -35.95 -19.31
C PHE A 15 -32.52 -34.46 -19.64
N PRO A 16 -32.21 -33.59 -18.67
CA PRO A 16 -31.38 -32.44 -18.98
C PRO A 16 -29.96 -32.99 -19.09
N SER A 17 -29.49 -33.11 -20.32
CA SER A 17 -28.06 -33.08 -20.61
C SER A 17 -27.50 -31.77 -20.02
N SER A 18 -26.94 -31.84 -18.81
CA SER A 18 -26.08 -30.81 -18.25
C SER A 18 -24.77 -30.77 -19.04
N PHE A 19 -24.85 -30.27 -20.27
CA PHE A 19 -23.72 -29.65 -20.95
C PHE A 19 -23.99 -28.15 -20.90
N SER A 20 -23.44 -27.48 -19.89
CA SER A 20 -23.18 -26.05 -19.97
C SER A 20 -22.24 -25.83 -21.15
N GLN A 21 -22.78 -25.48 -22.31
CA GLN A 21 -21.99 -24.82 -23.34
C GLN A 21 -21.77 -23.36 -22.89
N ALA A 22 -20.81 -23.16 -21.98
CA ALA A 22 -19.96 -22.00 -22.13
C ALA A 22 -19.14 -22.27 -23.39
N GLY A 23 -19.55 -21.72 -24.53
CA GLY A 23 -18.76 -21.83 -25.75
C GLY A 23 -17.36 -21.28 -25.48
N PRO A 24 -16.28 -21.97 -25.89
CA PRO A 24 -14.95 -21.37 -25.84
C PRO A 24 -14.98 -20.07 -26.66
N SER A 25 -14.43 -18.99 -26.11
CA SER A 25 -14.18 -17.80 -26.92
C SER A 25 -13.27 -18.22 -28.10
N GLN A 26 -13.69 -17.92 -29.32
CA GLN A 26 -13.05 -18.40 -30.56
C GLN A 26 -11.64 -17.80 -30.82
N CYS A 27 -11.08 -17.05 -29.87
CA CYS A 27 -9.73 -16.46 -29.91
C CYS A 27 -8.68 -17.23 -29.09
N LEU A 28 -9.06 -18.37 -28.49
CA LEU A 28 -8.17 -19.19 -27.66
C LEU A 28 -7.82 -20.47 -28.41
N SER A 29 -6.54 -20.83 -28.39
CA SER A 29 -6.06 -22.14 -28.84
C SER A 29 -6.61 -23.30 -27.99
N ASN A 30 -6.43 -24.54 -28.43
CA ASN A 30 -6.78 -25.71 -27.61
C ASN A 30 -5.99 -25.67 -26.29
N PRO A 31 -6.66 -25.81 -25.13
CA PRO A 31 -5.98 -25.67 -23.85
C PRO A 31 -5.02 -26.81 -23.55
N GLU A 32 -3.89 -26.47 -22.92
CA GLU A 32 -3.01 -27.42 -22.26
C GLU A 32 -3.36 -27.55 -20.78
N VAL A 33 -3.45 -28.79 -20.28
CA VAL A 33 -3.67 -29.04 -18.85
C VAL A 33 -2.33 -28.92 -18.12
N VAL A 34 -2.27 -28.05 -17.11
CA VAL A 34 -1.08 -27.81 -16.30
C VAL A 34 -1.37 -28.01 -14.81
N VAL A 35 -0.38 -28.46 -14.05
CA VAL A 35 -0.46 -28.55 -12.59
C VAL A 35 0.65 -27.68 -12.00
N PRO A 36 0.32 -26.53 -11.39
CA PRO A 36 1.33 -25.66 -10.79
C PRO A 36 2.00 -26.28 -9.56
N LEU A 37 3.32 -26.36 -9.60
CA LEU A 37 4.13 -26.92 -8.51
C LEU A 37 4.90 -25.83 -7.79
N LYS A 38 4.63 -25.62 -6.49
CA LYS A 38 5.39 -24.65 -5.68
C LYS A 38 6.86 -25.07 -5.60
N VAL A 39 7.78 -24.14 -5.86
CA VAL A 39 9.23 -24.39 -5.83
C VAL A 39 9.95 -23.43 -4.88
N THR A 40 11.01 -23.90 -4.23
CA THR A 40 11.92 -23.04 -3.46
C THR A 40 12.97 -22.45 -4.41
N GLY A 41 12.88 -21.15 -4.69
CA GLY A 41 13.73 -20.50 -5.68
C GLY A 41 15.22 -20.61 -5.35
N LYS A 42 16.03 -21.08 -6.32
CA LYS A 42 17.50 -21.17 -6.22
C LYS A 42 18.22 -19.92 -6.76
N GLY A 43 17.47 -18.98 -7.36
CA GLY A 43 18.00 -17.74 -7.95
C GLY A 43 18.35 -16.65 -6.92
N ARG A 44 19.29 -15.76 -7.28
CA ARG A 44 19.74 -14.63 -6.42
C ARG A 44 18.60 -13.70 -5.98
N SER A 45 17.53 -13.60 -6.77
CA SER A 45 16.35 -12.75 -6.50
C SER A 45 15.27 -13.44 -5.64
N ALA A 46 15.28 -14.76 -5.51
CA ALA A 46 14.24 -15.52 -4.80
C ALA A 46 14.41 -15.54 -3.26
N LYS A 47 15.45 -14.88 -2.74
CA LYS A 47 15.73 -14.77 -1.30
C LYS A 47 15.14 -13.52 -0.65
N THR A 48 14.44 -12.66 -1.40
CA THR A 48 13.76 -11.48 -0.83
C THR A 48 12.42 -11.88 -0.19
N PRO A 49 12.12 -11.42 1.04
CA PRO A 49 10.86 -11.71 1.73
C PRO A 49 9.64 -11.30 0.87
N GLY A 50 8.62 -12.17 0.77
CA GLY A 50 7.33 -11.85 0.14
C GLY A 50 7.12 -12.32 -1.31
N TRP A 51 8.09 -13.01 -1.93
CA TRP A 51 7.93 -13.63 -3.25
C TRP A 51 7.55 -15.11 -3.16
N LEU A 52 6.68 -15.57 -4.07
CA LEU A 52 6.30 -16.96 -4.26
C LEU A 52 6.76 -17.45 -5.63
N SER A 53 7.19 -18.70 -5.73
CA SER A 53 7.66 -19.29 -6.98
C SER A 53 6.91 -20.57 -7.31
N TYR A 54 6.42 -20.70 -8.54
CA TYR A 54 5.71 -21.88 -9.04
C TYR A 54 6.29 -22.32 -10.38
N SER A 55 6.38 -23.63 -10.57
CA SER A 55 6.76 -24.25 -11.83
C SER A 55 5.48 -24.67 -12.58
N LEU A 56 5.38 -24.24 -13.84
CA LEU A 56 4.33 -24.58 -14.79
C LEU A 56 4.98 -25.31 -15.97
N GLN A 57 4.28 -26.29 -16.55
CA GLN A 57 4.78 -27.04 -17.71
C GLN A 57 3.73 -27.00 -18.82
N PHE A 58 3.99 -26.22 -19.87
CA PHE A 58 3.14 -26.06 -21.05
C PHE A 58 4.00 -25.63 -22.25
N GLY A 59 3.49 -25.75 -23.47
CA GLY A 59 4.24 -25.43 -24.69
C GLY A 59 5.49 -26.31 -24.89
N GLY A 60 5.57 -27.46 -24.21
CA GLY A 60 6.75 -28.32 -24.19
C GLY A 60 7.91 -27.85 -23.29
N TRP A 61 7.76 -26.73 -22.58
CA TRP A 61 8.81 -26.15 -21.74
C TRP A 61 8.40 -26.05 -20.27
N ARG A 62 9.39 -25.93 -19.41
CA ARG A 62 9.20 -25.66 -17.98
C ARG A 62 9.38 -24.17 -17.72
N HIS A 63 8.32 -23.50 -17.26
CA HIS A 63 8.32 -22.09 -16.89
C HIS A 63 8.28 -21.95 -15.37
N VAL A 64 9.21 -21.18 -14.79
CA VAL A 64 9.18 -20.86 -13.36
C VAL A 64 8.69 -19.43 -13.19
N VAL A 65 7.50 -19.28 -12.62
CA VAL A 65 6.84 -18.00 -12.36
C VAL A 65 7.21 -17.53 -10.95
N HIS A 66 7.74 -16.32 -10.85
CA HIS A 66 7.95 -15.60 -9.59
C HIS A 66 6.88 -14.54 -9.46
N MET A 67 6.12 -14.58 -8.37
CA MET A 67 4.99 -13.69 -8.15
C MET A 67 5.01 -13.05 -6.77
N LYS A 68 4.50 -11.83 -6.68
CA LYS A 68 4.43 -11.02 -5.48
C LYS A 68 3.05 -10.37 -5.36
N ILE A 69 2.56 -10.35 -4.13
CA ILE A 69 1.27 -9.77 -3.74
C ILE A 69 1.16 -8.28 -4.11
N LYS A 70 0.01 -7.88 -4.66
CA LYS A 70 -0.36 -6.49 -4.91
C LYS A 70 -1.06 -5.90 -3.68
N LYS A 71 -0.41 -4.94 -3.03
CA LYS A 71 -0.96 -4.32 -1.81
C LYS A 71 -1.87 -3.12 -2.06
N LEU A 72 -1.86 -2.57 -3.27
CA LEU A 72 -2.54 -1.31 -3.62
C LEU A 72 -3.64 -1.50 -4.67
N LEU A 73 -4.07 -2.72 -4.97
CA LEU A 73 -5.05 -2.96 -6.04
C LEU A 73 -6.49 -2.61 -5.63
N VAL A 74 -6.91 -3.05 -4.44
CA VAL A 74 -8.26 -2.93 -3.89
C VAL A 74 -8.20 -2.80 -2.37
N SER A 75 -9.17 -2.11 -1.77
CA SER A 75 -9.34 -2.08 -0.31
C SER A 75 -9.92 -3.39 0.23
N ARG A 76 -9.67 -3.67 1.51
CA ARG A 76 -10.24 -4.85 2.20
C ARG A 76 -11.76 -4.78 2.32
N HIS A 77 -12.30 -3.58 2.54
CA HIS A 77 -13.73 -3.31 2.52
C HIS A 77 -13.99 -2.50 1.25
N PHE A 78 -14.46 -3.19 0.22
CA PHE A 78 -14.49 -2.65 -1.13
C PHE A 78 -15.90 -2.17 -1.48
N PRO A 79 -16.12 -0.88 -1.80
CA PRO A 79 -17.46 -0.37 -2.03
C PRO A 79 -18.03 -0.81 -3.38
N VAL A 80 -19.19 -1.46 -3.32
CA VAL A 80 -20.00 -1.90 -4.46
C VAL A 80 -21.37 -1.26 -4.38
N PHE A 81 -21.74 -0.52 -5.42
CA PHE A 81 -23.00 0.20 -5.50
C PHE A 81 -23.99 -0.51 -6.42
N THR A 82 -25.23 -0.69 -5.96
CA THR A 82 -26.34 -1.31 -6.70
C THR A 82 -27.63 -0.53 -6.47
N TYR A 83 -28.76 -0.97 -7.04
CA TYR A 83 -30.04 -0.25 -6.97
C TYR A 83 -31.18 -1.16 -6.48
N THR A 84 -32.01 -0.64 -5.57
CA THR A 84 -33.28 -1.29 -5.18
C THR A 84 -34.31 -1.23 -6.32
N ASP A 85 -35.40 -1.98 -6.21
CA ASP A 85 -36.52 -1.93 -7.16
C ASP A 85 -37.15 -0.52 -7.25
N GLN A 86 -37.02 0.29 -6.18
CA GLN A 86 -37.44 1.70 -6.16
C GLN A 86 -36.36 2.65 -6.71
N HIS A 87 -35.31 2.12 -7.35
CA HIS A 87 -34.18 2.86 -7.91
C HIS A 87 -33.39 3.66 -6.87
N ALA A 88 -33.43 3.24 -5.61
CA ALA A 88 -32.58 3.82 -4.56
C ALA A 88 -31.19 3.18 -4.61
N LEU A 89 -30.15 3.99 -4.52
CA LEU A 89 -28.77 3.52 -4.47
C LEU A 89 -28.52 2.76 -3.17
N LEU A 90 -28.02 1.54 -3.29
CA LEU A 90 -27.50 0.70 -2.21
C LEU A 90 -25.98 0.65 -2.30
N GLN A 91 -25.33 0.60 -1.16
CA GLN A 91 -23.89 0.39 -1.03
C GLN A 91 -23.64 -0.84 -0.17
N ASP A 92 -22.89 -1.78 -0.71
CA ASP A 92 -22.32 -2.92 -0.01
C ASP A 92 -20.80 -2.78 0.06
N GLU A 93 -20.19 -3.34 1.10
CA GLU A 93 -18.73 -3.37 1.26
C GLU A 93 -18.27 -4.81 1.48
N PRO A 94 -18.28 -5.66 0.43
CA PRO A 94 -17.76 -7.01 0.52
C PRO A 94 -16.31 -7.02 0.99
N PHE A 95 -16.00 -7.97 1.89
CA PHE A 95 -14.63 -8.23 2.31
C PHE A 95 -13.83 -8.85 1.17
N VAL A 96 -12.72 -8.22 0.80
CA VAL A 96 -11.79 -8.69 -0.24
C VAL A 96 -10.46 -9.08 0.42
N PRO A 97 -9.99 -10.33 0.23
CA PRO A 97 -8.68 -10.74 0.70
C PRO A 97 -7.57 -9.92 0.00
N ASP A 98 -6.66 -9.35 0.77
CA ASP A 98 -5.53 -8.57 0.23
C ASP A 98 -4.34 -9.44 -0.18
N ASP A 99 -4.46 -10.78 -0.05
CA ASP A 99 -3.40 -11.76 -0.26
C ASP A 99 -3.58 -12.67 -1.47
N CYS A 100 -4.43 -12.26 -2.42
CA CYS A 100 -4.80 -13.11 -3.53
C CYS A 100 -4.61 -12.51 -4.94
N TYR A 101 -4.11 -11.28 -5.08
CA TYR A 101 -3.76 -10.67 -6.37
C TYR A 101 -2.25 -10.47 -6.48
N TYR A 102 -1.68 -10.84 -7.63
CA TYR A 102 -0.23 -10.93 -7.82
C TYR A 102 0.22 -10.33 -9.15
N HIS A 103 1.33 -9.58 -9.13
CA HIS A 103 2.18 -9.35 -10.31
C HIS A 103 3.40 -10.27 -10.24
N GLY A 104 4.13 -10.39 -11.35
CA GLY A 104 5.33 -11.22 -11.39
C GLY A 104 6.02 -11.28 -12.74
N TYR A 105 6.98 -12.19 -12.82
CA TYR A 105 7.78 -12.45 -14.01
C TYR A 105 8.12 -13.95 -14.11
N VAL A 106 8.57 -14.37 -15.29
CA VAL A 106 9.03 -15.73 -15.60
C VAL A 106 10.55 -15.77 -15.57
N GLU A 107 11.11 -16.73 -14.83
CA GLU A 107 12.55 -16.91 -14.68
C GLU A 107 13.23 -17.14 -16.03
N GLY A 108 14.31 -16.39 -16.28
CA GLY A 108 15.09 -16.51 -17.51
C GLY A 108 14.47 -15.83 -18.74
N VAL A 109 13.31 -15.18 -18.59
CA VAL A 109 12.64 -14.44 -19.67
C VAL A 109 12.62 -12.96 -19.31
N PRO A 110 13.53 -12.15 -19.88
CA PRO A 110 13.53 -10.70 -19.67
C PRO A 110 12.17 -10.11 -20.06
N GLU A 111 11.69 -9.17 -19.25
CA GLU A 111 10.46 -8.41 -19.53
C GLU A 111 9.20 -9.25 -19.74
N SER A 112 9.16 -10.47 -19.20
CA SER A 112 7.91 -11.22 -19.09
C SER A 112 6.96 -10.53 -18.12
N LEU A 113 5.66 -10.63 -18.38
CA LEU A 113 4.60 -10.12 -17.50
C LEU A 113 3.81 -11.29 -16.94
N VAL A 114 3.56 -11.28 -15.64
CA VAL A 114 2.65 -12.22 -14.99
C VAL A 114 1.67 -11.44 -14.13
N SER A 115 0.38 -11.70 -14.32
CA SER A 115 -0.69 -11.09 -13.53
C SER A 115 -1.73 -12.15 -13.17
N LEU A 116 -1.72 -12.60 -11.91
CA LEU A 116 -2.51 -13.75 -11.46
C LEU A 116 -3.37 -13.40 -10.25
N SER A 117 -4.52 -14.03 -10.18
CA SER A 117 -5.39 -14.09 -9.01
C SER A 117 -5.42 -15.52 -8.47
N THR A 118 -5.44 -15.66 -7.14
CA THR A 118 -5.66 -16.91 -6.40
C THR A 118 -6.96 -16.89 -5.58
N CYS A 119 -7.77 -15.84 -5.69
CA CYS A 119 -8.88 -15.57 -4.76
C CYS A 119 -9.96 -16.66 -4.78
N SER A 120 -10.14 -17.32 -5.93
CA SER A 120 -11.14 -18.38 -6.11
C SER A 120 -10.53 -19.80 -6.04
N GLY A 121 -9.40 -19.96 -5.35
CA GLY A 121 -8.81 -21.28 -5.05
C GLY A 121 -7.95 -21.90 -6.15
N GLY A 122 -7.50 -21.12 -7.12
CA GLY A 122 -6.57 -21.53 -8.19
C GLY A 122 -6.05 -20.33 -8.98
N PHE A 123 -5.08 -20.53 -9.88
CA PHE A 123 -4.55 -19.47 -10.72
C PHE A 123 -5.50 -19.07 -11.83
N ARG A 124 -5.86 -17.79 -11.85
CA ARG A 124 -6.59 -17.16 -12.95
C ARG A 124 -5.90 -15.87 -13.38
N GLY A 125 -5.66 -15.67 -14.66
CA GLY A 125 -5.08 -14.42 -15.18
C GLY A 125 -4.21 -14.60 -16.41
N MET A 126 -3.26 -13.68 -16.59
CA MET A 126 -2.48 -13.54 -17.82
C MET A 126 -0.98 -13.79 -17.58
N LEU A 127 -0.35 -14.50 -18.52
CA LEU A 127 1.10 -14.60 -18.62
C LEU A 127 1.53 -14.12 -20.01
N GLN A 128 2.57 -13.30 -20.08
CA GLN A 128 3.18 -12.91 -21.34
C GLN A 128 4.65 -13.30 -21.35
N ILE A 129 4.97 -14.27 -22.20
CA ILE A 129 6.27 -14.93 -22.28
C ILE A 129 6.78 -14.74 -23.69
N ASN A 130 7.91 -14.02 -23.83
CA ASN A 130 8.37 -13.51 -25.12
C ASN A 130 7.25 -12.70 -25.81
N ASP A 131 6.89 -13.06 -27.04
CA ASP A 131 5.85 -12.42 -27.84
C ASP A 131 4.50 -13.15 -27.80
N LEU A 132 4.37 -14.15 -26.94
CA LEU A 132 3.15 -14.95 -26.79
C LEU A 132 2.43 -14.59 -25.49
N ALA A 133 1.11 -14.41 -25.60
CA ALA A 133 0.22 -14.15 -24.48
C ALA A 133 -0.59 -15.40 -24.17
N TYR A 134 -0.69 -15.72 -22.88
CA TYR A 134 -1.40 -16.88 -22.38
C TYR A 134 -2.41 -16.47 -21.32
N GLU A 135 -3.56 -17.12 -21.32
CA GLU A 135 -4.55 -17.05 -20.24
C GLU A 135 -4.53 -18.38 -19.47
N ILE A 136 -4.50 -18.29 -18.14
CA ILE A 136 -4.61 -19.45 -17.25
C ILE A 136 -5.91 -19.36 -16.46
N GLU A 137 -6.61 -20.48 -16.31
CA GLU A 137 -7.79 -20.60 -15.45
C GLU A 137 -7.84 -21.94 -14.72
N PRO A 138 -8.45 -22.02 -13.52
CA PRO A 138 -8.56 -23.28 -12.79
C PRO A 138 -9.65 -24.18 -13.36
N ILE A 139 -9.39 -25.50 -13.40
CA ILE A 139 -10.43 -26.47 -13.70
C ILE A 139 -11.40 -26.54 -12.51
N ARG A 140 -12.70 -26.34 -12.77
CA ARG A 140 -13.74 -26.41 -11.73
C ARG A 140 -13.69 -27.78 -11.04
N HIS A 141 -13.59 -27.77 -9.71
CA HIS A 141 -13.57 -28.95 -8.85
C HIS A 141 -12.40 -29.93 -9.08
N SER A 142 -11.25 -29.47 -9.61
CA SER A 142 -10.05 -30.32 -9.66
C SER A 142 -9.58 -30.73 -8.26
N THR A 143 -9.23 -32.00 -8.10
CA THR A 143 -8.68 -32.55 -6.84
C THR A 143 -7.15 -32.49 -6.78
N THR A 144 -6.51 -32.18 -7.91
CA THR A 144 -5.06 -32.19 -8.12
C THR A 144 -4.50 -30.79 -8.43
N PHE A 145 -5.31 -29.74 -8.30
CA PHE A 145 -4.94 -28.35 -8.58
C PHE A 145 -4.55 -28.15 -10.05
N GLU A 146 -5.36 -28.70 -10.97
CA GLU A 146 -5.17 -28.56 -12.42
C GLU A 146 -5.74 -27.24 -12.96
N HIS A 147 -5.08 -26.71 -13.98
CA HIS A 147 -5.42 -25.49 -14.69
C HIS A 147 -5.41 -25.73 -16.19
N LEU A 148 -6.16 -24.92 -16.92
CA LEU A 148 -6.12 -24.83 -18.38
C LEU A 148 -5.30 -23.60 -18.75
N VAL A 149 -4.33 -23.77 -19.63
CA VAL A 149 -3.55 -22.68 -20.23
C VAL A 149 -3.90 -22.60 -21.71
N TYR A 150 -4.35 -21.42 -22.13
CA TYR A 150 -4.68 -21.11 -23.51
C TYR A 150 -3.68 -20.09 -24.04
N GLU A 151 -3.11 -20.34 -25.22
CA GLU A 151 -2.46 -19.28 -26.00
C GLU A 151 -3.54 -18.38 -26.62
N ILE A 152 -3.41 -17.07 -26.40
CA ILE A 152 -4.27 -16.04 -26.95
C ILE A 152 -3.77 -15.74 -28.36
N ASN A 153 -4.49 -16.24 -29.38
CA ASN A 153 -4.07 -16.10 -30.77
C ASN A 153 -5.08 -15.24 -31.54
N THR A 154 -4.62 -14.12 -32.11
CA THR A 154 -5.43 -13.24 -32.96
C THR A 154 -5.27 -13.53 -34.46
N ASN A 155 -4.47 -14.54 -34.84
CA ASN A 155 -4.13 -14.83 -36.23
C ASN A 155 -5.21 -15.56 -37.05
N GLU A 156 -6.40 -15.82 -36.50
CA GLU A 156 -7.47 -16.39 -37.31
C GLU A 156 -8.25 -15.31 -38.06
N THR A 157 -8.12 -15.36 -39.39
CA THR A 157 -8.80 -14.66 -40.49
C THR A 157 -10.33 -14.61 -40.45
N GLN A 158 -10.98 -14.88 -39.32
CA GLN A 158 -12.44 -15.07 -39.22
C GLN A 158 -13.22 -13.80 -38.82
N PHE A 159 -12.57 -12.75 -38.32
CA PHE A 159 -13.26 -11.50 -37.92
C PHE A 159 -12.61 -10.23 -38.49
N PRO A 160 -13.41 -9.17 -38.78
CA PRO A 160 -12.86 -7.86 -39.12
C PRO A 160 -11.96 -7.35 -38.00
N PRO A 161 -10.89 -6.60 -38.31
CA PRO A 161 -10.04 -6.00 -37.29
C PRO A 161 -10.87 -5.15 -36.33
N MET A 162 -11.01 -5.63 -35.09
CA MET A 162 -11.72 -4.91 -34.03
C MET A 162 -10.88 -3.71 -33.59
N ARG A 163 -11.48 -2.51 -33.67
CA ARG A 163 -10.76 -1.24 -33.57
C ARG A 163 -11.28 -0.40 -32.40
N CYS A 164 -10.40 0.44 -31.85
CA CYS A 164 -10.80 1.57 -31.01
C CYS A 164 -11.71 2.52 -31.80
N GLY A 165 -12.69 3.12 -31.11
CA GLY A 165 -13.66 4.05 -31.69
C GLY A 165 -13.07 5.42 -31.99
N LEU A 166 -11.92 5.73 -31.41
CA LEU A 166 -11.29 7.04 -31.54
C LEU A 166 -10.66 7.22 -32.94
N THR A 167 -11.27 8.07 -33.75
CA THR A 167 -10.78 8.43 -35.09
C THR A 167 -9.91 9.69 -35.05
N MET A 168 -9.05 9.88 -36.06
CA MET A 168 -8.25 11.12 -36.20
C MET A 168 -9.11 12.40 -36.21
N LYS A 169 -10.34 12.32 -36.72
CA LYS A 169 -11.30 13.43 -36.72
C LYS A 169 -11.79 13.76 -35.30
N GLU A 170 -12.04 12.74 -34.48
CA GLU A 170 -12.45 12.93 -33.08
C GLU A 170 -11.29 13.44 -32.23
N ILE A 171 -10.07 12.95 -32.44
CA ILE A 171 -8.86 13.48 -31.78
C ILE A 171 -8.73 14.97 -32.07
N ALA A 172 -8.84 15.37 -33.35
CA ALA A 172 -8.77 16.78 -33.74
C ALA A 172 -9.92 17.61 -33.13
N LEU A 173 -11.13 17.06 -33.05
CA LEU A 173 -12.27 17.73 -32.40
C LEU A 173 -12.05 17.92 -30.89
N GLN A 174 -11.50 16.91 -30.22
CA GLN A 174 -11.16 16.98 -28.79
C GLN A 174 -10.04 18.00 -28.54
N GLN A 175 -8.99 18.00 -29.36
CA GLN A 175 -7.88 18.96 -29.28
C GLN A 175 -8.35 20.40 -29.49
N LEU A 176 -9.21 20.67 -30.48
CA LEU A 176 -9.77 22.01 -30.70
C LEU A 176 -10.56 22.52 -29.49
N ARG A 177 -11.38 21.65 -28.88
CA ARG A 177 -12.12 22.00 -27.65
C ARG A 177 -11.20 22.25 -26.45
N PHE A 178 -10.07 21.56 -26.39
CA PHE A 178 -9.09 21.72 -25.32
C PHE A 178 -8.26 23.01 -25.50
N GLU A 179 -7.89 23.36 -26.73
CA GLU A 179 -7.19 24.61 -27.07
C GLU A 179 -8.06 25.85 -26.84
N GLU A 180 -9.38 25.76 -27.04
CA GLU A 180 -10.32 26.82 -26.68
C GLU A 180 -10.44 27.02 -25.15
N ALA A 181 -10.14 26.00 -24.35
CA ALA A 181 -10.21 26.04 -22.89
C ALA A 181 -8.90 26.48 -22.21
N ASN A 182 -7.74 26.31 -22.84
CA ASN A 182 -6.43 26.62 -22.23
C ASN A 182 -5.41 27.19 -23.24
N LYS A 183 -4.91 28.42 -22.99
CA LYS A 183 -3.71 28.95 -23.66
C LYS A 183 -2.44 28.34 -23.03
N PRO A 184 -1.59 27.62 -23.77
CA PRO A 184 -0.41 27.00 -23.18
C PRO A 184 0.69 28.03 -22.94
N THR A 185 1.23 28.07 -21.72
CA THR A 185 2.51 28.76 -21.44
C THR A 185 3.65 27.78 -21.71
N LEU A 186 4.29 27.95 -22.86
CA LEU A 186 5.38 27.10 -23.33
C LEU A 186 6.67 27.40 -22.55
N LYS A 187 7.24 26.39 -21.88
CA LYS A 187 8.70 26.27 -21.72
C LYS A 187 9.11 24.80 -21.79
N GLN A 188 9.60 24.41 -22.96
CA GLN A 188 10.40 23.20 -23.15
C GLN A 188 11.74 23.36 -22.44
N ASN A 189 12.20 22.31 -21.78
CA ASN A 189 13.60 21.92 -21.79
C ASN A 189 13.66 20.41 -22.03
N SER A 190 14.23 20.04 -23.17
CA SER A 190 14.54 18.69 -23.58
C SER A 190 15.88 18.23 -23.01
N ASN A 191 16.04 16.91 -23.02
CA ASN A 191 17.23 16.11 -22.69
C ASN A 191 17.54 15.94 -21.21
N ASP A 192 17.06 14.83 -20.65
CA ASP A 192 17.88 13.92 -19.83
C ASP A 192 17.18 12.58 -19.72
N LYS A 193 17.92 11.47 -19.80
CA LYS A 193 17.41 10.09 -19.78
C LYS A 193 16.52 9.83 -18.56
N TRP A 194 15.31 9.33 -18.85
CA TRP A 194 14.11 9.32 -18.03
C TRP A 194 14.04 8.13 -17.08
N TRP A 195 13.72 8.37 -15.81
CA TRP A 195 13.69 7.36 -14.75
C TRP A 195 12.50 7.65 -13.78
N THR A 196 11.76 6.58 -13.44
CA THR A 196 10.38 6.44 -12.93
C THR A 196 9.96 7.23 -11.67
N HIS A 197 8.93 8.05 -11.82
CA HIS A 197 8.06 8.48 -10.73
C HIS A 197 6.96 7.43 -10.52
N SER A 198 6.55 7.20 -9.27
CA SER A 198 5.35 6.41 -9.00
C SER A 198 4.10 7.29 -9.07
N TRP A 199 3.14 6.89 -9.89
CA TRP A 199 1.83 7.53 -10.03
C TRP A 199 0.77 6.61 -9.43
N PHE A 200 -0.22 7.18 -8.76
CA PHE A 200 -1.34 6.44 -8.18
C PHE A 200 -2.60 6.87 -8.90
N LEU A 201 -3.32 5.93 -9.50
CA LEU A 201 -4.49 6.20 -10.30
C LEU A 201 -5.71 5.57 -9.63
N GLU A 202 -6.55 6.38 -9.02
CA GLU A 202 -7.81 5.99 -8.39
C GLU A 202 -8.90 5.81 -9.44
N LEU A 203 -9.15 4.55 -9.81
CA LEU A 203 -10.12 4.14 -10.82
C LEU A 203 -11.45 3.74 -10.19
N ILE A 204 -12.55 4.26 -10.72
CA ILE A 204 -13.90 3.72 -10.50
C ILE A 204 -14.45 3.05 -11.75
N VAL A 205 -15.08 1.89 -11.58
CA VAL A 205 -15.69 1.13 -12.69
C VAL A 205 -17.20 1.13 -12.55
N VAL A 206 -17.90 1.51 -13.62
CA VAL A 206 -19.35 1.38 -13.72
C VAL A 206 -19.67 0.22 -14.66
N VAL A 207 -20.65 -0.62 -14.35
CA VAL A 207 -20.96 -1.85 -15.09
C VAL A 207 -22.40 -1.82 -15.59
N GLU A 208 -22.56 -2.05 -16.89
CA GLU A 208 -23.87 -2.12 -17.56
C GLU A 208 -24.72 -3.31 -17.12
N SER A 209 -26.04 -3.16 -17.17
CA SER A 209 -27.01 -4.24 -16.99
C SER A 209 -26.78 -5.47 -17.87
N ASN A 210 -26.47 -5.33 -19.17
CA ASN A 210 -26.22 -6.48 -20.05
C ASN A 210 -24.96 -7.26 -19.67
N PHE A 211 -23.97 -6.59 -19.08
CA PHE A 211 -22.76 -7.22 -18.55
C PHE A 211 -23.10 -8.06 -17.31
N LEU A 212 -23.98 -7.55 -16.43
CA LEU A 212 -24.52 -8.30 -15.30
C LEU A 212 -25.32 -9.53 -15.77
N VAL A 213 -26.18 -9.38 -16.78
CA VAL A 213 -26.96 -10.49 -17.36
C VAL A 213 -26.04 -11.57 -17.93
N TYR A 214 -24.96 -11.20 -18.62
CA TYR A 214 -23.96 -12.16 -19.10
C TYR A 214 -23.28 -12.92 -17.96
N SER A 215 -23.09 -12.26 -16.83
CA SER A 215 -22.53 -12.85 -15.60
C SER A 215 -23.58 -13.64 -14.82
N GLU A 216 -24.61 -14.17 -15.49
CA GLU A 216 -25.73 -14.93 -14.89
C GLU A 216 -26.46 -14.15 -13.77
N SER A 217 -26.49 -12.81 -13.88
CA SER A 217 -27.02 -11.91 -12.85
C SER A 217 -26.37 -12.07 -11.47
N ASN A 218 -25.11 -12.51 -11.44
CA ASN A 218 -24.35 -12.73 -10.23
C ASN A 218 -23.40 -11.55 -9.94
N PHE A 219 -23.72 -10.76 -8.91
CA PHE A 219 -22.95 -9.60 -8.50
C PHE A 219 -21.51 -9.94 -8.10
N SER A 220 -21.33 -11.03 -7.34
CA SER A 220 -20.00 -11.48 -6.94
C SER A 220 -19.15 -11.89 -8.13
N LYS A 221 -19.78 -12.47 -9.16
CA LYS A 221 -19.10 -12.84 -10.40
C LYS A 221 -18.63 -11.60 -11.18
N VAL A 222 -19.50 -10.59 -11.30
CA VAL A 222 -19.13 -9.29 -11.90
C VAL A 222 -17.96 -8.66 -11.15
N GLN A 223 -18.02 -8.64 -9.83
CA GLN A 223 -16.94 -8.11 -8.98
C GLN A 223 -15.62 -8.85 -9.22
N GLU A 224 -15.62 -10.19 -9.19
CA GLU A 224 -14.42 -11.00 -9.46
C GLU A 224 -13.83 -10.74 -10.86
N ASP A 225 -14.70 -10.60 -11.87
CA ASP A 225 -14.27 -10.37 -13.25
C ASP A 225 -13.70 -8.94 -13.43
N VAL A 226 -14.29 -7.91 -12.80
CA VAL A 226 -13.72 -6.55 -12.76
C VAL A 226 -12.36 -6.55 -12.04
N PHE A 227 -12.26 -7.22 -10.89
CA PHE A 227 -10.99 -7.32 -10.15
C PHE A 227 -9.90 -8.00 -10.96
N LEU A 228 -10.24 -9.07 -11.68
CA LEU A 228 -9.30 -9.75 -12.57
C LEU A 228 -8.81 -8.83 -13.68
N VAL A 229 -9.71 -8.08 -14.31
CA VAL A 229 -9.39 -7.14 -15.38
C VAL A 229 -8.46 -6.04 -14.86
N VAL A 230 -8.81 -5.40 -13.74
CA VAL A 230 -7.97 -4.32 -13.17
C VAL A 230 -6.64 -4.85 -12.66
N ASN A 231 -6.59 -6.09 -12.15
CA ASN A 231 -5.32 -6.73 -11.78
C ASN A 231 -4.36 -6.80 -12.97
N ILE A 232 -4.85 -7.19 -14.16
CA ILE A 232 -4.04 -7.23 -15.39
C ILE A 232 -3.66 -5.82 -15.84
N VAL A 233 -4.60 -4.87 -15.83
CA VAL A 233 -4.34 -3.47 -16.19
C VAL A 233 -3.25 -2.86 -15.31
N ASP A 234 -3.31 -3.04 -13.99
CA ASP A 234 -2.28 -2.56 -13.06
C ASP A 234 -0.89 -3.14 -13.38
N SER A 235 -0.80 -4.44 -13.71
CA SER A 235 0.48 -5.06 -14.12
C SER A 235 1.03 -4.47 -15.42
N ILE A 236 0.15 -4.05 -16.33
CA ILE A 236 0.54 -3.39 -17.59
C ILE A 236 1.10 -1.99 -17.30
N TYR A 237 0.42 -1.22 -16.44
CA TYR A 237 0.77 0.16 -16.09
C TYR A 237 2.00 0.29 -15.18
N GLU A 238 2.41 -0.79 -14.51
CA GLU A 238 3.67 -0.85 -13.74
C GLU A 238 4.88 -0.43 -14.60
N GLN A 239 4.84 -0.68 -15.91
CA GLN A 239 5.89 -0.27 -16.87
C GLN A 239 6.04 1.25 -17.01
N LEU A 240 5.01 2.02 -16.66
CA LEU A 240 5.01 3.48 -16.64
C LEU A 240 5.23 4.04 -15.23
N GLY A 241 5.47 3.17 -14.23
CA GLY A 241 5.51 3.55 -12.82
C GLY A 241 4.13 3.87 -12.24
N THR A 242 3.04 3.44 -12.88
CA THR A 242 1.67 3.79 -12.44
C THR A 242 1.00 2.61 -11.76
N HIS A 243 0.50 2.81 -10.54
CA HIS A 243 -0.35 1.89 -9.81
C HIS A 243 -1.82 2.20 -10.08
N VAL A 244 -2.56 1.23 -10.62
CA VAL A 244 -3.99 1.37 -10.88
C VAL A 244 -4.76 0.77 -9.72
N ILE A 245 -5.50 1.63 -9.03
CA ILE A 245 -6.14 1.35 -7.74
C ILE A 245 -7.63 1.41 -7.95
N LEU A 246 -8.30 0.27 -7.87
CA LEU A 246 -9.75 0.23 -7.97
C LEU A 246 -10.33 0.66 -6.63
N ILE A 247 -11.10 1.74 -6.64
CA ILE A 247 -11.68 2.32 -5.41
C ILE A 247 -13.18 2.03 -5.24
N GLY A 248 -13.86 1.52 -6.28
CA GLY A 248 -15.28 1.17 -6.21
C GLY A 248 -15.84 0.62 -7.52
N ILE A 249 -16.97 -0.10 -7.42
CA ILE A 249 -17.75 -0.57 -8.57
C ILE A 249 -19.20 -0.11 -8.42
N GLU A 250 -19.81 0.42 -9.49
CA GLU A 250 -21.26 0.66 -9.53
C GLU A 250 -21.94 -0.18 -10.62
N ILE A 251 -22.90 -1.01 -10.25
CA ILE A 251 -23.56 -1.99 -11.13
C ILE A 251 -25.00 -1.57 -11.40
N TRP A 252 -25.35 -1.39 -12.68
CA TRP A 252 -26.70 -1.03 -13.10
C TRP A 252 -27.62 -2.26 -13.20
N ASN A 253 -28.11 -2.72 -12.05
CA ASN A 253 -28.97 -3.91 -11.95
C ASN A 253 -30.46 -3.65 -12.22
N GLN A 254 -30.90 -2.39 -12.30
CA GLN A 254 -32.30 -2.00 -12.57
C GLN A 254 -32.50 -1.53 -14.03
N GLY A 255 -31.54 -1.84 -14.90
CA GLY A 255 -31.54 -1.41 -16.30
C GLY A 255 -30.62 -0.22 -16.55
N ASN A 256 -30.41 0.08 -17.84
CA ASN A 256 -29.49 1.14 -18.26
C ASN A 256 -30.12 2.52 -18.07
N VAL A 257 -29.35 3.45 -17.50
CA VAL A 257 -29.81 4.84 -17.24
C VAL A 257 -30.03 5.63 -18.54
N PHE A 258 -29.30 5.29 -19.60
CA PHE A 258 -29.42 5.90 -20.92
C PHE A 258 -29.31 4.84 -22.03
N GLN A 259 -29.72 5.23 -23.25
CA GLN A 259 -29.75 4.32 -24.41
C GLN A 259 -28.36 4.09 -25.00
N MET A 260 -28.10 2.85 -25.44
CA MET A 260 -26.83 2.48 -26.06
C MET A 260 -26.94 2.41 -27.59
N ILE A 261 -26.96 3.59 -28.23
CA ILE A 261 -27.13 3.71 -29.68
C ILE A 261 -25.78 3.57 -30.41
N SER A 262 -24.78 4.35 -30.00
CA SER A 262 -23.40 4.29 -30.49
C SER A 262 -22.44 4.52 -29.34
N ILE A 263 -21.19 4.08 -29.49
CA ILE A 263 -20.21 4.16 -28.40
C ILE A 263 -19.82 5.61 -28.07
N GLU A 264 -19.83 6.50 -29.07
CA GLU A 264 -19.55 7.93 -28.93
C GLU A 264 -20.66 8.63 -28.14
N GLN A 265 -21.92 8.28 -28.42
CA GLN A 265 -23.06 8.78 -27.67
C GLN A 265 -23.04 8.27 -26.23
N VAL A 266 -22.69 6.99 -26.02
CA VAL A 266 -22.53 6.40 -24.68
C VAL A 266 -21.43 7.10 -23.89
N LEU A 267 -20.28 7.41 -24.48
CA LEU A 267 -19.21 8.17 -23.81
C LEU A 267 -19.68 9.55 -23.38
N LYS A 268 -20.41 10.25 -24.26
CA LYS A 268 -20.96 11.58 -23.95
C LYS A 268 -21.94 11.51 -22.79
N ASP A 269 -22.91 10.59 -22.83
CA ASP A 269 -23.93 10.45 -21.80
C ASP A 269 -23.31 9.99 -20.46
N PHE A 270 -22.34 9.08 -20.50
CA PHE A 270 -21.59 8.64 -19.33
C PHE A 270 -20.80 9.79 -18.68
N SER A 271 -20.12 10.61 -19.48
CA SER A 271 -19.35 11.77 -18.98
C SER A 271 -20.21 12.81 -18.25
N GLN A 272 -21.48 12.97 -18.67
CA GLN A 272 -22.43 13.86 -18.01
C GLN A 272 -23.03 13.22 -16.77
N TRP A 273 -23.44 11.94 -16.87
CA TRP A 273 -24.04 11.21 -15.76
C TRP A 273 -23.07 11.10 -14.56
N LYS A 274 -21.79 10.80 -14.81
CA LYS A 274 -20.80 10.58 -13.75
C LYS A 274 -20.53 11.83 -12.91
N GLN A 275 -20.62 13.03 -13.50
CA GLN A 275 -20.44 14.27 -12.76
C GLN A 275 -21.46 14.45 -11.65
N ILE A 276 -22.69 13.99 -11.88
CA ILE A 276 -23.77 14.12 -10.90
C ILE A 276 -23.75 12.90 -9.98
N SER A 277 -23.84 11.70 -10.56
CA SER A 277 -24.03 10.46 -9.81
C SER A 277 -22.81 10.08 -8.97
N LEU A 278 -21.59 10.23 -9.51
CA LEU A 278 -20.36 9.85 -8.81
C LEU A 278 -19.75 10.99 -7.97
N SER A 279 -20.39 12.16 -7.88
CA SER A 279 -19.90 13.31 -7.10
C SER A 279 -19.65 13.03 -5.61
N ARG A 280 -20.23 11.95 -5.09
CA ARG A 280 -20.05 11.46 -3.71
C ARG A 280 -18.69 10.78 -3.47
N LEU A 281 -17.96 10.45 -4.53
CA LEU A 281 -16.70 9.70 -4.48
C LEU A 281 -15.55 10.59 -4.95
N GLN A 282 -14.40 10.46 -4.30
CA GLN A 282 -13.13 11.01 -4.78
C GLN A 282 -12.47 9.95 -5.66
N TYR A 283 -12.18 10.29 -6.91
CA TYR A 283 -11.56 9.40 -7.90
C TYR A 283 -10.84 10.23 -8.95
N ASP A 284 -9.89 9.62 -9.65
CA ASP A 284 -9.12 10.28 -10.70
C ASP A 284 -9.71 10.05 -12.08
N VAL A 285 -10.28 8.86 -12.30
CA VAL A 285 -10.83 8.42 -13.59
C VAL A 285 -11.97 7.43 -13.42
N ALA A 286 -12.97 7.50 -14.31
CA ALA A 286 -14.09 6.57 -14.34
C ALA A 286 -14.19 5.83 -15.67
N HIS A 287 -14.26 4.49 -15.64
CA HIS A 287 -14.47 3.68 -16.85
C HIS A 287 -15.81 2.95 -16.81
N PHE A 288 -16.53 2.96 -17.93
CA PHE A 288 -17.80 2.26 -18.09
C PHE A 288 -17.60 0.95 -18.84
N PHE A 289 -17.95 -0.18 -18.23
CA PHE A 289 -17.88 -1.50 -18.82
C PHE A 289 -19.25 -1.89 -19.35
N ILE A 290 -19.34 -2.05 -20.66
CA ILE A 290 -20.58 -2.40 -21.37
C ILE A 290 -20.43 -3.77 -22.04
N LYS A 291 -21.56 -4.40 -22.34
CA LYS A 291 -21.63 -5.59 -23.18
C LYS A 291 -22.71 -5.39 -24.22
N ASN A 292 -22.29 -5.00 -25.42
CA ASN A 292 -23.19 -4.80 -26.53
C ASN A 292 -22.59 -5.32 -27.84
N SER A 293 -23.09 -6.47 -28.31
CA SER A 293 -22.63 -7.11 -29.55
C SER A 293 -23.03 -6.37 -30.82
N LEU A 294 -23.96 -5.40 -30.75
CA LEU A 294 -24.32 -4.54 -31.89
C LEU A 294 -23.30 -3.43 -32.13
N ILE A 295 -22.50 -3.09 -31.12
CA ILE A 295 -21.41 -2.12 -31.22
C ILE A 295 -20.14 -2.90 -31.55
N SER A 296 -19.63 -2.75 -32.77
CA SER A 296 -18.39 -3.43 -33.22
C SER A 296 -17.11 -2.80 -32.67
N VAL A 297 -17.21 -1.59 -32.13
CA VAL A 297 -16.10 -0.87 -31.50
C VAL A 297 -15.82 -1.43 -30.11
N LEU A 298 -14.54 -1.63 -29.78
CA LEU A 298 -14.12 -2.20 -28.49
C LEU A 298 -14.08 -1.18 -27.35
N GLY A 299 -13.81 0.09 -27.64
CA GLY A 299 -13.70 1.11 -26.62
C GLY A 299 -13.58 2.51 -27.21
N ILE A 300 -13.81 3.51 -26.37
CA ILE A 300 -13.53 4.92 -26.66
C ILE A 300 -13.32 5.70 -25.36
N ALA A 301 -12.37 6.62 -25.33
CA ALA A 301 -12.15 7.53 -24.22
C ALA A 301 -11.82 8.95 -24.69
N TYR A 302 -11.93 9.92 -23.79
CA TYR A 302 -11.38 11.25 -24.05
C TYR A 302 -9.87 11.23 -23.88
N VAL A 303 -9.15 11.86 -24.82
CA VAL A 303 -7.69 11.94 -24.77
C VAL A 303 -7.26 13.04 -23.79
N ALA A 304 -6.28 12.73 -22.94
CA ALA A 304 -5.73 13.64 -21.94
C ALA A 304 -6.83 14.23 -21.03
N GLY A 305 -7.82 13.41 -20.69
CA GLY A 305 -8.91 13.78 -19.80
C GLY A 305 -8.59 13.65 -18.31
N ILE A 306 -7.48 12.99 -17.96
CA ILE A 306 -7.14 12.69 -16.57
C ILE A 306 -7.11 13.96 -15.69
N CYS A 307 -7.67 13.88 -14.48
CA CYS A 307 -7.85 14.99 -13.54
C CYS A 307 -8.74 16.15 -14.03
N HIS A 308 -9.44 16.00 -15.16
CA HIS A 308 -10.26 17.06 -15.77
C HIS A 308 -11.72 16.63 -15.99
N PRO A 309 -12.59 16.71 -14.96
CA PRO A 309 -14.03 16.50 -15.12
C PRO A 309 -14.67 17.47 -16.13
N PRO A 310 -15.59 17.02 -17.00
CA PRO A 310 -16.20 15.68 -17.10
C PRO A 310 -15.40 14.64 -17.93
N ILE A 311 -14.27 15.00 -18.51
CA ILE A 311 -13.62 14.22 -19.57
C ILE A 311 -12.62 13.17 -19.07
N ASP A 312 -12.45 13.01 -17.76
CA ASP A 312 -11.71 11.94 -17.08
C ASP A 312 -12.47 10.58 -17.15
N CYS A 313 -12.80 10.11 -18.35
CA CYS A 313 -13.50 8.85 -18.53
C CYS A 313 -13.34 8.16 -19.89
N GLY A 314 -13.63 6.85 -19.89
CA GLY A 314 -13.71 6.00 -21.07
C GLY A 314 -14.83 4.95 -20.98
N VAL A 315 -15.16 4.35 -22.12
CA VAL A 315 -16.15 3.28 -22.29
C VAL A 315 -15.46 2.07 -22.92
N ASN A 316 -15.70 0.88 -22.37
CA ASN A 316 -15.04 -0.36 -22.76
C ASN A 316 -16.11 -1.42 -23.01
N ASN A 317 -16.18 -1.91 -24.24
CA ASN A 317 -17.18 -2.86 -24.71
C ASN A 317 -16.63 -4.27 -24.73
N PHE A 318 -17.15 -5.11 -23.84
CA PHE A 318 -16.79 -6.51 -23.74
C PHE A 318 -17.53 -7.36 -24.78
N GLN A 319 -16.78 -7.96 -25.70
CA GLN A 319 -17.34 -8.74 -26.82
C GLN A 319 -17.61 -10.21 -26.48
N GLY A 320 -17.33 -10.67 -25.25
CA GLY A 320 -17.41 -12.10 -24.90
C GLY A 320 -16.14 -12.88 -25.25
N ASP A 321 -15.02 -12.18 -25.42
CA ASP A 321 -13.69 -12.72 -25.59
C ASP A 321 -13.01 -13.02 -24.23
N SER A 322 -11.72 -13.35 -24.25
CA SER A 322 -11.00 -13.68 -23.03
C SER A 322 -10.81 -12.45 -22.13
N TRP A 323 -10.77 -12.66 -20.81
CA TRP A 323 -10.67 -11.55 -19.85
C TRP A 323 -9.36 -10.77 -20.00
N SER A 324 -8.30 -11.47 -20.40
CA SER A 324 -7.02 -10.83 -20.74
C SER A 324 -7.16 -9.88 -21.92
N LEU A 325 -7.88 -10.29 -22.97
CA LEU A 325 -8.13 -9.44 -24.15
C LEU A 325 -9.01 -8.23 -23.83
N PHE A 326 -9.98 -8.37 -22.93
CA PHE A 326 -10.76 -7.23 -22.44
C PHE A 326 -9.91 -6.28 -21.57
N ALA A 327 -9.01 -6.82 -20.74
CA ALA A 327 -8.07 -6.00 -19.97
C ALA A 327 -7.13 -5.18 -20.85
N LEU A 328 -6.72 -5.70 -22.01
CA LEU A 328 -5.96 -4.93 -23.00
C LEU A 328 -6.77 -3.76 -23.58
N THR A 329 -8.06 -3.97 -23.86
CA THR A 329 -8.97 -2.88 -24.26
C THR A 329 -9.05 -1.82 -23.16
N VAL A 330 -9.24 -2.22 -21.90
CA VAL A 330 -9.29 -1.28 -20.77
C VAL A 330 -7.98 -0.52 -20.61
N ALA A 331 -6.83 -1.19 -20.74
CA ALA A 331 -5.53 -0.55 -20.66
C ALA A 331 -5.31 0.48 -21.80
N HIS A 332 -5.77 0.16 -23.01
CA HIS A 332 -5.72 1.05 -24.17
C HIS A 332 -6.56 2.31 -23.98
N GLU A 333 -7.85 2.16 -23.62
CA GLU A 333 -8.74 3.32 -23.40
C GLU A 333 -8.27 4.17 -22.22
N LEU A 334 -7.71 3.54 -21.18
CA LEU A 334 -7.14 4.27 -20.07
C LEU A 334 -5.89 5.06 -20.50
N GLY A 335 -5.16 4.55 -21.49
CA GLY A 335 -3.99 5.19 -22.08
C GLY A 335 -4.39 6.49 -22.77
N HIS A 336 -5.52 6.50 -23.48
CA HIS A 336 -6.11 7.72 -24.01
C HIS A 336 -6.44 8.72 -22.91
N THR A 337 -7.11 8.31 -21.83
CA THR A 337 -7.39 9.24 -20.71
C THR A 337 -6.12 9.83 -20.11
N LEU A 338 -5.04 9.06 -20.06
CA LEU A 338 -3.69 9.48 -19.65
C LEU A 338 -2.89 10.22 -20.75
N GLY A 339 -3.51 10.49 -21.89
CA GLY A 339 -3.02 11.36 -22.96
C GLY A 339 -2.32 10.67 -24.11
N MET A 340 -2.18 9.35 -24.08
CA MET A 340 -1.53 8.57 -25.14
C MET A 340 -2.37 8.59 -26.42
N GLN A 341 -1.74 8.82 -27.56
CA GLN A 341 -2.38 8.66 -28.87
C GLN A 341 -2.12 7.26 -29.44
N HIS A 342 -2.79 6.95 -30.55
CA HIS A 342 -2.52 5.72 -31.28
C HIS A 342 -1.08 5.69 -31.80
N ASP A 343 -0.49 4.50 -31.81
CA ASP A 343 0.86 4.31 -32.35
C ASP A 343 0.89 4.55 -33.88
N GLU A 344 1.81 5.40 -34.33
CA GLU A 344 2.08 5.68 -35.75
C GLU A 344 3.34 4.93 -36.24
N GLU A 345 3.65 4.99 -37.55
CA GLU A 345 4.75 4.24 -38.17
C GLU A 345 6.14 4.54 -37.57
N PHE A 346 6.34 5.73 -37.03
CA PHE A 346 7.61 6.13 -36.39
C PHE A 346 7.72 5.72 -34.92
N CYS A 347 6.66 5.17 -34.32
CA CYS A 347 6.66 4.70 -32.94
C CYS A 347 7.37 3.35 -32.85
N LEU A 348 8.34 3.26 -31.96
CA LEU A 348 9.14 2.06 -31.77
C LEU A 348 8.37 1.08 -30.87
N CYS A 349 7.95 -0.03 -31.48
CA CYS A 349 7.38 -1.19 -30.80
C CYS A 349 8.31 -2.38 -31.03
N GLU A 350 8.83 -2.98 -29.96
CA GLU A 350 9.75 -4.14 -30.04
C GLU A 350 8.99 -5.45 -30.34
N GLN A 351 7.69 -5.39 -30.60
CA GLN A 351 6.79 -6.53 -30.84
C GLN A 351 5.94 -6.31 -32.10
N SER A 352 5.18 -7.33 -32.51
CA SER A 352 4.24 -7.24 -33.65
C SER A 352 3.13 -6.19 -33.48
N GLY A 353 2.91 -5.74 -32.24
CA GLY A 353 2.04 -4.60 -31.93
C GLY A 353 2.10 -4.24 -30.44
N CYS A 354 1.79 -2.97 -30.15
CA CYS A 354 1.84 -2.39 -28.81
C CYS A 354 0.42 -2.02 -28.33
N ILE A 355 0.29 -1.69 -27.05
CA ILE A 355 -1.02 -1.47 -26.40
C ILE A 355 -1.82 -0.38 -27.10
N MET A 356 -1.17 0.70 -27.54
CA MET A 356 -1.83 1.83 -28.21
C MET A 356 -2.02 1.63 -29.72
N ASN A 357 -1.86 0.41 -30.23
CA ASN A 357 -2.24 0.11 -31.61
C ASN A 357 -3.76 0.30 -31.78
N ALA A 358 -4.17 0.99 -32.84
CA ALA A 358 -5.58 1.27 -33.12
C ALA A 358 -6.41 -0.02 -33.29
N THR A 359 -5.78 -1.11 -33.77
CA THR A 359 -6.38 -2.44 -33.78
C THR A 359 -5.85 -3.24 -32.60
N ARG A 360 -6.75 -3.87 -31.86
CA ARG A 360 -6.35 -4.62 -30.66
C ARG A 360 -5.50 -5.82 -31.03
N VAL A 361 -4.33 -5.89 -30.40
CA VAL A 361 -3.35 -6.98 -30.51
C VAL A 361 -2.95 -7.47 -29.11
N PRO A 362 -2.50 -8.73 -28.94
CA PRO A 362 -2.05 -9.26 -27.64
C PRO A 362 -0.73 -8.63 -27.16
N ALA A 363 -0.74 -7.33 -26.84
CA ALA A 363 0.43 -6.55 -26.47
C ALA A 363 0.64 -6.48 -24.96
N LYS A 364 1.90 -6.45 -24.51
CA LYS A 364 2.28 -6.00 -23.16
C LYS A 364 2.91 -4.61 -23.15
N LYS A 365 3.45 -4.13 -24.27
CA LYS A 365 4.33 -2.95 -24.27
C LYS A 365 3.60 -1.69 -24.73
N PHE A 366 3.96 -0.58 -24.10
CA PHE A 366 3.74 0.76 -24.62
C PHE A 366 4.93 1.18 -25.49
N THR A 367 4.70 2.00 -26.51
CA THR A 367 5.78 2.53 -27.35
C THR A 367 6.48 3.71 -26.69
N ASN A 368 7.60 4.13 -27.26
CA ASN A 368 8.26 5.39 -26.91
C ASN A 368 7.34 6.62 -27.09
N CYS A 369 6.44 6.59 -28.09
CA CYS A 369 5.44 7.62 -28.30
C CYS A 369 4.45 7.67 -27.15
N SER A 370 3.86 6.52 -26.78
CA SER A 370 2.93 6.43 -25.67
C SER A 370 3.55 6.93 -24.36
N TYR A 371 4.82 6.59 -24.09
CA TYR A 371 5.55 7.09 -22.93
C TYR A 371 5.71 8.61 -22.93
N THR A 372 6.01 9.19 -24.10
CA THR A 372 6.17 10.64 -24.27
C THR A 372 4.86 11.38 -24.00
N ASP A 373 3.76 10.88 -24.58
CA ASP A 373 2.43 11.45 -24.40
C ASP A 373 1.93 11.36 -22.94
N PHE A 374 2.12 10.19 -22.32
CA PHE A 374 1.83 9.96 -20.91
C PHE A 374 2.58 10.94 -20.02
N THR A 375 3.89 11.06 -20.22
CA THR A 375 4.75 11.94 -19.42
C THR A 375 4.37 13.39 -19.60
N LYS A 376 4.08 13.81 -20.84
CA LYS A 376 3.62 15.17 -21.15
C LYS A 376 2.31 15.48 -20.42
N THR A 377 1.37 14.55 -20.40
CA THR A 377 0.05 14.77 -19.80
C THR A 377 0.13 14.78 -18.28
N THR A 378 0.77 13.76 -17.69
CA THR A 378 0.91 13.63 -16.24
C THR A 378 1.68 14.79 -15.61
N LEU A 379 2.76 15.27 -16.24
CA LEU A 379 3.52 16.42 -15.72
C LEU A 379 2.80 17.76 -15.85
N ASN A 380 1.90 17.93 -16.83
CA ASN A 380 1.21 19.19 -17.05
C ASN A 380 -0.10 19.31 -16.28
N GLN A 381 -0.84 18.21 -16.10
CA GLN A 381 -2.19 18.23 -15.52
C GLN A 381 -2.52 17.01 -14.64
N GLY A 382 -1.59 16.08 -14.42
CA GLY A 382 -1.80 14.86 -13.64
C GLY A 382 -1.73 15.04 -12.12
N SER A 383 -2.13 16.20 -11.58
CA SER A 383 -1.92 16.49 -10.15
C SER A 383 -2.68 15.56 -9.21
N CYS A 384 -3.80 15.00 -9.66
CA CYS A 384 -4.59 14.02 -8.91
C CYS A 384 -3.90 12.64 -8.80
N LEU A 385 -2.85 12.39 -9.57
CA LEU A 385 -2.15 11.10 -9.56
C LEU A 385 -1.03 11.00 -8.51
N HIS A 386 -0.89 12.03 -7.67
CA HIS A 386 0.22 12.17 -6.72
C HIS A 386 -0.15 11.77 -5.28
N ASN A 387 -1.43 11.70 -4.93
CA ASN A 387 -1.85 11.19 -3.64
C ASN A 387 -1.61 9.69 -3.58
N ILE A 388 -0.82 9.27 -2.60
CA ILE A 388 -0.76 7.86 -2.21
C ILE A 388 -2.06 7.59 -1.44
N PRO A 389 -2.99 6.76 -1.94
CA PRO A 389 -4.17 6.43 -1.16
C PRO A 389 -3.73 5.68 0.09
N HIS A 390 -4.09 6.21 1.25
CA HIS A 390 -3.81 5.55 2.52
C HIS A 390 -4.64 4.25 2.56
N PRO A 391 -4.02 3.05 2.72
CA PRO A 391 -4.72 1.77 2.68
C PRO A 391 -5.81 1.58 3.76
N GLY A 392 -5.94 2.53 4.70
CA GLY A 392 -6.98 2.56 5.74
C GLY A 392 -7.98 3.72 5.61
N GLU A 393 -7.86 4.59 4.60
CA GLU A 393 -8.78 5.71 4.33
C GLU A 393 -9.66 5.48 3.09
N VAL A 394 -9.65 4.28 2.50
CA VAL A 394 -10.67 3.89 1.54
C VAL A 394 -11.96 3.69 2.32
N PHE A 395 -12.71 4.79 2.46
CA PHE A 395 -14.07 4.93 3.00
C PHE A 395 -14.57 3.74 3.82
N MET A 396 -14.27 3.72 5.12
CA MET A 396 -14.91 2.79 6.06
C MET A 396 -16.29 3.35 6.44
N LEU A 397 -17.38 2.78 5.90
CA LEU A 397 -18.69 2.98 6.50
C LEU A 397 -18.80 2.10 7.75
N LYS A 398 -19.17 2.72 8.87
CA LYS A 398 -19.26 2.11 10.20
C LYS A 398 -20.12 0.84 10.16
N ARG A 399 -19.53 -0.34 10.40
CA ARG A 399 -20.26 -1.62 10.38
C ARG A 399 -19.57 -2.75 11.17
N CYS A 400 -20.33 -3.34 12.08
CA CYS A 400 -19.96 -4.53 12.82
C CYS A 400 -19.55 -5.72 11.94
N GLY A 401 -18.35 -6.24 12.21
CA GLY A 401 -17.72 -7.39 11.56
C GLY A 401 -16.61 -6.99 10.59
N ASN A 402 -16.20 -5.72 10.59
CA ASN A 402 -15.15 -5.17 9.73
C ASN A 402 -13.75 -5.18 10.39
N GLY A 403 -13.69 -5.59 11.66
CA GLY A 403 -12.47 -5.69 12.47
C GLY A 403 -12.02 -4.37 13.10
N VAL A 404 -12.83 -3.32 13.02
CA VAL A 404 -12.57 -1.99 13.58
C VAL A 404 -13.74 -1.62 14.49
N VAL A 405 -13.45 -1.23 15.73
CA VAL A 405 -14.51 -0.84 16.68
C VAL A 405 -14.99 0.56 16.39
N GLU A 406 -16.23 0.70 15.97
CA GLU A 406 -16.81 1.97 15.53
C GLU A 406 -18.18 2.23 16.16
N GLY A 407 -18.50 3.50 16.45
CA GLY A 407 -19.82 3.88 16.96
C GLY A 407 -20.14 3.31 18.35
N GLU A 408 -21.17 2.47 18.43
CA GLU A 408 -21.66 1.84 19.68
C GLU A 408 -21.09 0.43 19.93
N GLU A 409 -20.18 -0.04 19.07
CA GLU A 409 -19.56 -1.35 19.21
C GLU A 409 -18.60 -1.41 20.41
N GLU A 410 -18.59 -2.53 21.11
CA GLU A 410 -17.67 -2.77 22.23
C GLU A 410 -16.41 -3.55 21.80
N CYS A 411 -16.52 -4.29 20.70
CA CYS A 411 -15.45 -5.07 20.09
C CYS A 411 -15.80 -5.40 18.64
N ASP A 412 -14.79 -5.61 17.79
CA ASP A 412 -15.00 -6.13 16.45
C ASP A 412 -13.91 -7.17 16.15
N CYS A 413 -14.35 -8.41 16.04
CA CYS A 413 -13.59 -9.63 15.82
C CYS A 413 -13.41 -9.95 14.32
N GLY A 414 -13.93 -9.11 13.43
CA GLY A 414 -13.94 -9.31 11.99
C GLY A 414 -15.06 -10.23 11.52
N SER A 415 -14.75 -11.07 10.55
CA SER A 415 -15.74 -11.94 9.89
C SER A 415 -16.43 -12.92 10.86
N ILE A 416 -17.58 -13.45 10.45
CA ILE A 416 -18.36 -14.42 11.24
C ILE A 416 -17.50 -15.59 11.75
N LYS A 417 -16.60 -16.11 10.90
CA LYS A 417 -15.72 -17.23 11.27
C LYS A 417 -14.66 -16.84 12.30
N GLN A 418 -14.10 -15.63 12.18
CA GLN A 418 -13.13 -15.11 13.15
C GLN A 418 -13.80 -14.89 14.50
N CYS A 419 -15.01 -14.32 14.50
CA CYS A 419 -15.74 -14.08 15.73
C CYS A 419 -16.27 -15.35 16.42
N GLN A 420 -16.58 -16.40 15.66
CA GLN A 420 -16.91 -17.71 16.23
C GLN A 420 -15.77 -18.29 17.05
N GLN A 421 -14.52 -17.98 16.70
CA GLN A 421 -13.32 -18.42 17.40
C GLN A 421 -12.84 -17.41 18.46
N ASP A 422 -13.34 -16.18 18.43
CA ASP A 422 -12.95 -15.13 19.37
C ASP A 422 -13.53 -15.41 20.78
N PRO A 423 -12.67 -15.54 21.81
CA PRO A 423 -13.09 -15.87 23.16
C PRO A 423 -13.70 -14.68 23.93
N CYS A 424 -13.63 -13.46 23.39
CA CYS A 424 -13.97 -12.22 24.07
C CYS A 424 -15.10 -11.43 23.38
N CYS A 425 -15.26 -11.57 22.07
CA CYS A 425 -16.22 -10.81 21.26
C CYS A 425 -17.33 -11.70 20.67
N LEU A 426 -18.54 -11.15 20.56
CA LEU A 426 -19.70 -11.77 19.90
C LEU A 426 -19.88 -11.24 18.47
N LEU A 427 -20.59 -12.02 17.66
CA LEU A 427 -20.98 -11.65 16.28
C LEU A 427 -21.78 -10.34 16.17
N SER A 428 -22.32 -9.87 17.30
CA SER A 428 -23.05 -8.61 17.42
C SER A 428 -22.16 -7.41 17.75
N CYS A 429 -20.82 -7.57 17.70
CA CYS A 429 -19.83 -6.55 18.10
C CYS A 429 -19.99 -6.05 19.53
N THR A 430 -20.41 -6.97 20.39
CA THR A 430 -20.54 -6.78 21.83
C THR A 430 -19.64 -7.77 22.56
N LEU A 431 -19.15 -7.37 23.72
CA LEU A 431 -18.30 -8.22 24.54
C LEU A 431 -19.10 -9.43 25.03
N ARG A 432 -18.43 -10.58 25.09
CA ARG A 432 -18.99 -11.79 25.71
C ARG A 432 -19.22 -11.54 27.21
N PRO A 433 -20.21 -12.20 27.82
CA PRO A 433 -20.43 -12.10 29.26
C PRO A 433 -19.15 -12.41 30.05
N ARG A 434 -18.74 -11.49 30.92
CA ARG A 434 -17.50 -11.52 31.73
C ARG A 434 -16.20 -11.15 31.01
N ALA A 435 -16.24 -10.81 29.73
CA ALA A 435 -15.12 -10.13 29.07
C ALA A 435 -15.13 -8.65 29.46
N ALA A 436 -13.99 -8.13 29.87
CA ALA A 436 -13.79 -6.70 30.11
C ALA A 436 -13.16 -6.00 28.90
N CYS A 437 -12.54 -6.77 28.00
CA CYS A 437 -11.93 -6.30 26.76
C CYS A 437 -11.82 -7.44 25.75
N ALA A 438 -11.61 -7.12 24.47
CA ALA A 438 -11.32 -8.08 23.42
C ALA A 438 -9.98 -7.83 22.71
N PHE A 439 -9.53 -6.58 22.63
CA PHE A 439 -8.36 -6.17 21.85
C PHE A 439 -7.58 -5.05 22.54
N GLY A 440 -6.35 -4.79 22.09
CA GLY A 440 -5.48 -3.73 22.62
C GLY A 440 -4.32 -4.25 23.48
N LEU A 441 -3.24 -3.46 23.56
CA LEU A 441 -1.97 -3.85 24.21
C LEU A 441 -2.10 -4.11 25.72
N CYS A 442 -3.16 -3.59 26.34
CA CYS A 442 -3.50 -3.80 27.74
C CYS A 442 -4.67 -4.77 27.93
N CYS A 443 -5.01 -5.58 26.92
CA CYS A 443 -5.96 -6.68 27.04
C CYS A 443 -5.24 -8.03 27.00
N LYS A 444 -5.58 -8.92 27.93
CA LYS A 444 -5.12 -10.30 27.91
C LYS A 444 -6.18 -11.22 28.48
N ASP A 445 -6.46 -12.32 27.79
CA ASP A 445 -7.44 -13.33 28.21
C ASP A 445 -8.80 -12.69 28.57
N CYS A 446 -9.26 -11.76 27.72
CA CYS A 446 -10.48 -10.96 27.87
C CYS A 446 -10.54 -10.06 29.12
N LYS A 447 -9.40 -9.78 29.77
CA LYS A 447 -9.31 -8.95 30.97
C LYS A 447 -8.28 -7.84 30.81
N PHE A 448 -8.52 -6.72 31.48
CA PHE A 448 -7.53 -5.64 31.54
C PHE A 448 -6.26 -6.13 32.24
N MET A 449 -5.12 -5.80 31.65
CA MET A 449 -3.81 -6.03 32.24
C MET A 449 -3.67 -5.21 33.53
N PRO A 450 -3.02 -5.73 34.57
CA PRO A 450 -2.88 -5.02 35.84
C PRO A 450 -2.12 -3.70 35.68
N SER A 451 -2.46 -2.75 36.54
CA SER A 451 -1.81 -1.42 36.58
C SER A 451 -0.29 -1.54 36.72
N GLY A 452 0.45 -0.73 35.98
CA GLY A 452 1.92 -0.73 35.97
C GLY A 452 2.57 -1.79 35.08
N LYS A 453 1.79 -2.54 34.29
CA LYS A 453 2.32 -3.39 33.23
C LYS A 453 2.78 -2.52 32.06
N LEU A 454 4.05 -2.62 31.69
CA LEU A 454 4.60 -1.93 30.52
C LEU A 454 3.92 -2.43 29.24
N CYS A 455 3.32 -1.52 28.48
CA CYS A 455 2.66 -1.82 27.20
C CYS A 455 3.41 -1.23 26.00
N ARG A 456 4.12 -0.11 26.18
CA ARG A 456 5.03 0.45 25.16
C ARG A 456 6.37 0.84 25.78
N HIS A 457 7.44 0.46 25.10
CA HIS A 457 8.80 0.78 25.51
C HIS A 457 9.25 2.11 24.90
N GLN A 458 10.09 2.87 25.60
CA GLN A 458 10.73 4.03 24.99
C GLN A 458 11.62 3.59 23.81
N VAL A 459 11.54 4.32 22.70
CA VAL A 459 12.31 4.03 21.49
C VAL A 459 13.63 4.81 21.46
N ASN A 460 13.64 6.03 22.01
CA ASN A 460 14.82 6.88 22.04
C ASN A 460 14.82 7.77 23.31
N LYS A 461 15.78 8.69 23.41
CA LYS A 461 15.96 9.59 24.56
C LYS A 461 14.93 10.71 24.70
N CYS A 462 14.21 11.02 23.63
CA CYS A 462 13.10 11.98 23.61
C CYS A 462 11.73 11.30 23.73
N ASP A 463 11.69 9.98 23.85
CA ASP A 463 10.48 9.18 23.98
C ASP A 463 10.33 8.68 25.42
N LEU A 464 9.10 8.49 25.90
CA LEU A 464 8.83 8.02 27.27
C LEU A 464 8.11 6.67 27.25
N PRO A 465 8.25 5.82 28.27
CA PRO A 465 7.49 4.56 28.34
C PRO A 465 6.06 4.72 28.89
N GLU A 466 5.18 3.78 28.53
CA GLU A 466 3.77 3.74 28.94
C GLU A 466 3.40 2.41 29.60
N TRP A 467 2.58 2.52 30.63
CA TRP A 467 2.08 1.41 31.41
C TRP A 467 0.56 1.35 31.40
N CYS A 468 0.02 0.14 31.32
CA CYS A 468 -1.40 -0.10 31.50
C CYS A 468 -1.86 0.46 32.84
N ASN A 469 -2.99 1.15 32.84
CA ASN A 469 -3.57 1.75 34.04
C ASN A 469 -4.38 0.75 34.88
N GLY A 470 -4.74 -0.42 34.33
CA GLY A 470 -5.57 -1.44 34.98
C GLY A 470 -7.06 -1.34 34.70
N THR A 471 -7.50 -0.32 33.97
CA THR A 471 -8.92 0.00 33.73
C THR A 471 -9.27 0.14 32.26
N SER A 472 -8.29 0.19 31.36
CA SER A 472 -8.46 0.25 29.91
C SER A 472 -7.73 -0.88 29.20
N HIS A 473 -8.25 -1.27 28.05
CA HIS A 473 -7.64 -2.23 27.14
C HIS A 473 -6.59 -1.60 26.21
N GLN A 474 -6.65 -0.29 26.02
CA GLN A 474 -5.67 0.46 25.25
C GLN A 474 -4.48 0.83 26.13
N CYS A 475 -3.28 0.79 25.54
CA CYS A 475 -2.13 1.46 26.16
C CYS A 475 -2.41 2.96 26.17
N PRO A 476 -2.00 3.71 27.21
CA PRO A 476 -2.10 5.16 27.20
C PRO A 476 -1.49 5.78 25.94
N GLU A 477 -1.94 6.99 25.59
CA GLU A 477 -1.38 7.74 24.46
C GLU A 477 0.15 7.87 24.57
N ASP A 478 0.81 7.77 23.42
CA ASP A 478 2.27 7.91 23.29
C ASP A 478 2.71 9.27 23.84
N ALA A 479 3.37 9.22 24.99
CA ALA A 479 3.92 10.39 25.65
C ALA A 479 5.40 10.50 25.31
N TYR A 480 5.83 11.73 25.05
CA TYR A 480 7.22 12.01 24.73
C TYR A 480 7.73 13.20 25.55
N VAL A 481 9.05 13.32 25.61
CA VAL A 481 9.73 14.41 26.32
C VAL A 481 9.33 15.75 25.70
N GLN A 482 9.03 16.74 26.54
CA GLN A 482 8.62 18.07 26.12
C GLN A 482 9.56 18.66 25.05
N ASP A 483 8.96 19.31 24.05
CA ASP A 483 9.72 19.95 22.97
C ASP A 483 10.67 21.03 23.52
N GLY A 484 11.87 21.08 22.96
CA GLY A 484 12.94 22.00 23.36
C GLY A 484 13.84 21.50 24.49
N VAL A 485 13.59 20.32 25.06
CA VAL A 485 14.54 19.70 26.01
C VAL A 485 15.80 19.24 25.27
N PRO A 486 17.01 19.59 25.74
CA PRO A 486 18.25 19.14 25.12
C PRO A 486 18.38 17.61 25.13
N CYS A 487 18.73 17.03 23.98
CA CYS A 487 18.86 15.59 23.83
C CYS A 487 20.27 15.16 23.41
N GLY A 488 21.12 16.06 22.96
CA GLY A 488 22.52 15.77 22.66
C GLY A 488 23.28 17.07 22.43
N ASP A 489 24.51 16.96 21.93
CA ASP A 489 25.27 18.13 21.52
C ASP A 489 24.51 18.84 20.39
N ASN A 490 24.13 20.09 20.64
CA ASN A 490 23.45 20.93 19.64
C ASN A 490 22.15 20.32 19.07
N ALA A 491 21.40 19.57 19.88
CA ALA A 491 20.14 18.95 19.47
C ALA A 491 19.07 19.02 20.58
N TYR A 492 17.81 19.17 20.16
CA TYR A 492 16.66 19.30 21.04
C TYR A 492 15.59 18.25 20.69
N CYS A 493 14.85 17.82 21.69
CA CYS A 493 13.66 17.00 21.50
C CYS A 493 12.60 17.82 20.77
N TYR A 494 12.00 17.23 19.74
CA TYR A 494 10.84 17.77 19.06
C TYR A 494 9.97 16.61 18.59
N ARG A 495 8.71 16.57 19.02
CA ARG A 495 7.74 15.50 18.71
C ARG A 495 8.30 14.10 18.92
N GLY A 496 8.98 13.90 20.05
CA GLY A 496 9.56 12.61 20.46
C GLY A 496 10.80 12.16 19.69
N ARG A 497 11.40 13.03 18.87
CA ARG A 497 12.62 12.74 18.12
C ARG A 497 13.75 13.69 18.50
N CYS A 498 14.97 13.20 18.39
CA CYS A 498 16.20 14.00 18.54
C CYS A 498 16.92 14.06 17.20
N ASN A 499 16.60 15.07 16.40
CA ASN A 499 17.16 15.22 15.05
C ASN A 499 18.38 16.14 15.07
N ASN A 500 19.40 15.81 14.27
CA ASN A 500 20.55 16.67 14.01
C ASN A 500 21.11 16.39 12.60
N HIS A 501 21.77 17.38 12.00
CA HIS A 501 22.29 17.25 10.62
C HIS A 501 23.38 16.19 10.48
N GLU A 502 24.22 16.01 11.51
CA GLU A 502 25.33 15.06 11.45
C GLU A 502 24.83 13.62 11.39
N GLU A 503 23.88 13.26 12.25
CA GLU A 503 23.27 11.92 12.28
C GLU A 503 22.49 11.67 10.98
N GLN A 504 21.77 12.66 10.46
CA GLN A 504 21.09 12.52 9.17
C GLN A 504 22.10 12.27 8.03
N CYS A 505 23.25 12.95 8.03
CA CYS A 505 24.31 12.67 7.07
C CYS A 505 24.89 11.26 7.21
N ARG A 506 25.04 10.75 8.44
CA ARG A 506 25.49 9.38 8.69
C ARG A 506 24.47 8.33 8.27
N GLU A 507 23.19 8.58 8.49
CA GLU A 507 22.09 7.72 8.02
C GLU A 507 22.11 7.58 6.49
N ILE A 508 22.41 8.66 5.77
CA ILE A 508 22.44 8.67 4.29
C ILE A 508 23.75 8.11 3.75
N PHE A 509 24.90 8.64 4.18
CA PHE A 509 26.22 8.43 3.57
C PHE A 509 27.15 7.52 4.39
N GLY A 510 26.68 7.02 5.53
CA GLY A 510 27.44 6.16 6.45
C GLY A 510 28.24 6.93 7.51
N GLU A 511 28.78 6.19 8.49
CA GLU A 511 29.45 6.69 9.70
C GLU A 511 30.55 7.76 9.49
N GLY A 512 31.18 7.80 8.31
CA GLY A 512 32.21 8.80 8.01
C GLY A 512 31.67 10.20 7.72
N ALA A 513 30.40 10.32 7.32
CA ALA A 513 29.81 11.57 6.89
C ALA A 513 29.48 12.51 8.06
N LYS A 514 29.49 13.81 7.78
CA LYS A 514 29.17 14.87 8.75
C LYS A 514 28.26 15.93 8.14
N GLY A 515 27.53 16.64 8.98
CA GLY A 515 26.81 17.85 8.56
C GLY A 515 27.79 18.89 8.01
N ALA A 516 27.46 19.48 6.87
CA ALA A 516 28.35 20.40 6.16
C ALA A 516 28.44 21.78 6.80
N SER A 517 29.43 22.55 6.37
CA SER A 517 29.61 23.94 6.75
C SER A 517 28.45 24.84 6.30
N GLN A 518 28.28 25.99 6.96
CA GLN A 518 27.29 27.01 6.56
C GLN A 518 27.44 27.44 5.10
N SER A 519 28.67 27.40 4.56
CA SER A 519 28.92 27.76 3.17
C SER A 519 28.25 26.81 2.19
N CYS A 520 28.29 25.50 2.44
CA CYS A 520 27.58 24.51 1.64
C CYS A 520 26.06 24.75 1.65
N TYR A 521 25.47 24.91 2.84
CA TYR A 521 24.04 25.18 2.97
C TYR A 521 23.64 26.47 2.28
N LYS A 522 24.43 27.54 2.41
CA LYS A 522 24.12 28.83 1.79
C LYS A 522 24.17 28.74 0.27
N GLU A 523 25.26 28.22 -0.29
CA GLU A 523 25.44 28.18 -1.74
C GLU A 523 24.43 27.26 -2.41
N ILE A 524 24.07 26.14 -1.79
CA ILE A 524 23.22 25.13 -2.43
C ILE A 524 21.73 25.41 -2.18
N ASN A 525 21.30 25.64 -0.93
CA ASN A 525 19.87 25.77 -0.61
C ASN A 525 19.25 27.10 -1.09
N THR A 526 20.06 28.12 -1.40
CA THR A 526 19.55 29.37 -2.00
C THR A 526 19.32 29.27 -3.50
N LEU A 527 19.77 28.18 -4.17
CA LEU A 527 19.56 27.98 -5.60
C LEU A 527 18.10 27.67 -5.94
N GLY A 528 17.39 26.94 -5.08
CA GLY A 528 16.02 26.49 -5.37
C GLY A 528 16.01 25.51 -6.53
N ASN A 529 16.72 24.39 -6.39
CA ASN A 529 16.75 23.30 -7.36
C ASN A 529 16.61 21.96 -6.62
N ARG A 530 16.67 20.84 -7.34
CA ARG A 530 16.49 19.48 -6.80
C ARG A 530 17.42 19.13 -5.63
N PHE A 531 18.60 19.75 -5.56
CA PHE A 531 19.64 19.49 -4.57
C PHE A 531 19.71 20.56 -3.48
N GLY A 532 18.97 21.66 -3.61
CA GLY A 532 18.90 22.69 -2.58
C GLY A 532 17.67 23.56 -2.67
N HIS A 533 16.75 23.40 -1.72
CA HIS A 533 15.49 24.14 -1.67
C HIS A 533 14.88 24.14 -0.26
N CYS A 534 13.94 25.06 0.01
CA CYS A 534 13.11 25.13 1.22
C CYS A 534 11.65 24.74 0.96
N GLY A 535 11.44 23.86 -0.02
CA GLY A 535 10.14 23.26 -0.30
C GLY A 535 9.89 23.16 -1.79
N ILE A 536 8.77 22.54 -2.14
CA ILE A 536 8.31 22.39 -3.51
C ILE A 536 6.88 22.90 -3.55
N ASN A 537 6.56 23.70 -4.58
CA ASN A 537 5.21 24.16 -4.86
C ASN A 537 4.83 23.72 -6.28
N GLY A 538 3.96 22.71 -6.40
CA GLY A 538 3.71 22.00 -7.66
C GLY A 538 5.00 21.36 -8.18
N THR A 539 5.51 21.85 -9.30
CA THR A 539 6.79 21.40 -9.90
C THR A 539 7.98 22.33 -9.61
N THR A 540 7.76 23.44 -8.89
CA THR A 540 8.76 24.49 -8.67
C THR A 540 9.45 24.35 -7.32
N TYR A 541 10.79 24.36 -7.31
CA TYR A 541 11.61 24.35 -6.10
C TYR A 541 11.72 25.76 -5.50
N LEU A 542 11.35 25.89 -4.23
CA LEU A 542 11.40 27.14 -3.50
C LEU A 542 12.82 27.40 -2.99
N LYS A 543 13.37 28.58 -3.31
CA LYS A 543 14.66 29.03 -2.77
C LYS A 543 14.56 29.24 -1.26
N CYS A 544 15.59 28.81 -0.51
CA CYS A 544 15.68 29.16 0.90
C CYS A 544 16.01 30.64 1.10
N ASN A 545 15.40 31.24 2.11
CA ASN A 545 15.90 32.49 2.66
C ASN A 545 17.22 32.23 3.41
N THR A 546 18.08 33.24 3.54
CA THR A 546 19.38 33.08 4.21
C THR A 546 19.26 32.65 5.67
N SER A 547 18.16 33.00 6.35
CA SER A 547 17.86 32.54 7.71
C SER A 547 17.46 31.07 7.80
N ASP A 548 16.97 30.50 6.70
CA ASP A 548 16.32 29.19 6.65
C ASP A 548 17.19 28.13 5.97
N ILE A 549 18.41 28.48 5.56
CA ILE A 549 19.29 27.60 4.77
C ILE A 549 19.57 26.27 5.46
N PHE A 550 19.61 26.21 6.80
CA PHE A 550 19.81 24.97 7.56
C PHE A 550 18.55 24.12 7.68
N CYS A 551 17.39 24.59 7.21
CA CYS A 551 16.11 23.90 7.26
C CYS A 551 15.58 23.48 5.88
N GLY A 552 16.38 23.67 4.84
CA GLY A 552 16.08 23.19 3.49
C GLY A 552 16.46 21.73 3.30
N ARG A 553 17.36 21.46 2.34
CA ARG A 553 17.97 20.14 2.16
C ARG A 553 19.24 19.99 3.01
N VAL A 554 19.47 18.80 3.54
CA VAL A 554 20.68 18.48 4.30
C VAL A 554 21.88 18.51 3.36
N GLN A 555 22.98 19.12 3.82
CA GLN A 555 24.24 19.17 3.10
C GLN A 555 25.27 18.44 3.94
N CYS A 556 26.04 17.55 3.32
CA CYS A 556 26.99 16.66 4.01
C CYS A 556 28.43 16.86 3.52
N GLU A 557 29.38 16.60 4.39
CA GLU A 557 30.82 16.61 4.12
C GLU A 557 31.45 15.27 4.54
N ASN A 558 32.70 15.02 4.13
CA ASN A 558 33.47 13.82 4.48
C ASN A 558 32.79 12.50 4.06
N VAL A 559 32.03 12.52 2.96
CA VAL A 559 31.45 11.32 2.34
C VAL A 559 32.57 10.50 1.71
N ARG A 560 32.80 9.29 2.24
CA ARG A 560 33.88 8.37 1.80
C ARG A 560 33.41 7.26 0.89
N VAL A 561 32.17 6.84 1.08
CA VAL A 561 31.52 5.77 0.31
C VAL A 561 30.24 6.37 -0.24
N ILE A 562 30.04 6.23 -1.55
CA ILE A 562 28.77 6.59 -2.17
C ILE A 562 27.80 5.43 -1.89
N PRO A 563 26.73 5.64 -1.11
CA PRO A 563 25.76 4.60 -0.83
C PRO A 563 25.08 4.14 -2.12
N HIS A 564 24.75 2.86 -2.21
CA HIS A 564 23.75 2.39 -3.18
C HIS A 564 22.39 2.92 -2.72
N LEU A 565 22.08 4.16 -3.08
CA LEU A 565 20.73 4.69 -2.94
C LEU A 565 19.80 3.90 -3.87
N ARG A 566 18.52 3.84 -3.51
CA ARG A 566 17.49 3.18 -4.34
C ARG A 566 17.42 3.86 -5.71
N ASP A 567 16.83 3.18 -6.68
CA ASP A 567 16.58 3.75 -8.02
C ASP A 567 15.96 5.17 -7.88
N HIS A 568 16.32 6.09 -8.77
CA HIS A 568 15.86 7.51 -8.79
C HIS A 568 16.47 8.49 -7.78
N SER A 569 17.52 8.12 -7.05
CA SER A 569 18.27 9.09 -6.23
C SER A 569 19.57 9.52 -6.90
N ASN A 570 19.72 10.81 -7.23
CA ASN A 570 20.97 11.41 -7.67
C ASN A 570 21.72 12.07 -6.50
N LEU A 571 23.04 12.09 -6.63
CA LEU A 571 23.92 12.80 -5.73
C LEU A 571 24.57 13.97 -6.46
N GLN A 572 24.56 15.13 -5.82
CA GLN A 572 25.34 16.27 -6.27
C GLN A 572 26.56 16.43 -5.37
N GLN A 573 27.71 16.55 -6.02
CA GLN A 573 28.96 16.96 -5.41
C GLN A 573 29.29 18.38 -5.88
N THR A 574 29.41 19.32 -4.94
CA THR A 574 29.72 20.73 -5.24
C THR A 574 30.92 21.17 -4.43
N HIS A 575 31.87 21.86 -5.07
CA HIS A 575 33.05 22.39 -4.39
C HIS A 575 32.81 23.84 -3.94
N VAL A 576 32.76 24.07 -2.63
CA VAL A 576 32.49 25.38 -2.02
C VAL A 576 33.60 25.70 -1.02
N ASN A 577 34.29 26.82 -1.21
CA ASN A 577 35.34 27.32 -0.31
C ASN A 577 36.42 26.29 0.10
N GLY A 578 36.83 25.42 -0.82
CA GLY A 578 37.85 24.39 -0.56
C GLY A 578 37.33 23.12 0.12
N VAL A 579 36.01 23.00 0.30
CA VAL A 579 35.35 21.83 0.87
C VAL A 579 34.36 21.24 -0.14
N ILE A 580 34.18 19.92 -0.09
CA ILE A 580 33.26 19.20 -0.96
C ILE A 580 31.94 18.99 -0.23
N CYS A 581 30.89 19.64 -0.72
CA CYS A 581 29.53 19.50 -0.26
C CYS A 581 28.81 18.38 -1.04
N TRP A 582 28.11 17.52 -0.33
CA TRP A 582 27.28 16.45 -0.88
C TRP A 582 25.82 16.68 -0.55
N SER A 583 24.96 16.55 -1.57
CA SER A 583 23.51 16.59 -1.42
C SER A 583 22.88 15.41 -2.15
N VAL A 584 21.77 14.92 -1.62
CA VAL A 584 20.84 14.03 -2.33
C VAL A 584 19.76 14.87 -2.99
N ASP A 585 19.36 14.55 -4.22
CA ASP A 585 18.18 15.20 -4.81
C ASP A 585 16.88 14.70 -4.17
N TYR A 586 15.82 15.47 -4.41
CA TYR A 586 14.45 14.99 -4.31
C TYR A 586 13.60 15.74 -5.31
N HIS A 587 12.63 15.06 -5.88
CA HIS A 587 11.64 15.64 -6.78
C HIS A 587 10.28 14.97 -6.58
N VAL A 588 9.23 15.69 -6.98
CA VAL A 588 7.84 15.23 -6.82
C VAL A 588 7.63 13.97 -7.65
N GLY A 589 7.13 12.91 -7.00
CA GLY A 589 6.81 11.61 -7.60
C GLY A 589 7.84 10.50 -7.34
N MET A 590 8.90 10.75 -6.57
CA MET A 590 9.71 9.65 -6.03
C MET A 590 8.83 8.77 -5.12
N ASP A 591 8.96 7.45 -5.26
CA ASP A 591 8.25 6.42 -4.48
C ASP A 591 8.80 6.27 -3.04
N THR A 592 9.86 7.02 -2.74
CA THR A 592 10.61 6.95 -1.49
C THR A 592 10.50 8.26 -0.71
N PRO A 593 10.39 8.20 0.63
CA PRO A 593 10.40 9.41 1.45
C PRO A 593 11.65 10.26 1.22
N ASP A 594 11.53 11.59 1.23
CA ASP A 594 12.66 12.51 1.07
C ASP A 594 13.66 12.37 2.22
N VAL A 595 14.69 11.55 2.02
CA VAL A 595 15.76 11.34 3.02
C VAL A 595 16.65 12.58 3.17
N GLY A 596 16.69 13.46 2.18
CA GLY A 596 17.52 14.67 2.16
C GLY A 596 16.82 15.91 2.74
N GLU A 597 15.54 15.85 3.05
CA GLU A 597 14.84 16.95 3.73
C GLU A 597 15.33 17.07 5.19
N VAL A 598 15.74 18.26 5.62
CA VAL A 598 16.12 18.47 7.02
C VAL A 598 14.89 18.24 7.91
N LYS A 599 14.99 17.24 8.79
CA LYS A 599 13.89 16.84 9.68
C LYS A 599 13.52 17.99 10.64
N ASP A 600 12.24 18.21 10.87
CA ASP A 600 11.76 19.18 11.87
C ASP A 600 12.34 18.87 13.26
N GLY A 601 12.56 19.92 14.06
CA GLY A 601 13.27 19.86 15.34
C GLY A 601 14.79 19.95 15.24
N THR A 602 15.36 19.84 14.03
CA THR A 602 16.81 19.97 13.84
C THR A 602 17.27 21.38 14.16
N MET A 603 18.38 21.52 14.90
CA MET A 603 18.92 22.82 15.25
C MET A 603 19.41 23.58 14.01
N CYS A 604 18.98 24.82 13.83
CA CYS A 604 19.39 25.69 12.70
C CYS A 604 20.20 26.92 13.15
N GLY A 605 20.42 27.06 14.46
CA GLY A 605 21.23 28.09 15.07
C GLY A 605 21.11 28.05 16.60
N PRO A 606 21.91 28.86 17.33
CA PRO A 606 21.83 28.91 18.78
C PRO A 606 20.41 29.26 19.25
N GLY A 607 19.78 28.37 20.03
CA GLY A 607 18.42 28.55 20.51
C GLY A 607 17.33 28.48 19.43
N LYS A 608 17.62 27.91 18.25
CA LYS A 608 16.69 27.84 17.11
C LYS A 608 16.61 26.44 16.51
N ILE A 609 15.42 26.06 16.04
CA ILE A 609 15.13 24.78 15.40
C ILE A 609 14.36 24.96 14.10
N CYS A 610 14.41 23.95 13.24
CA CYS A 610 13.64 23.88 12.01
C CYS A 610 12.21 23.42 12.30
N ILE A 611 11.22 24.18 11.83
CA ILE A 611 9.81 23.77 11.80
C ILE A 611 9.24 24.17 10.45
N HIS A 612 8.67 23.22 9.70
CA HIS A 612 8.14 23.44 8.35
C HIS A 612 9.11 24.20 7.44
N LYS A 613 10.38 23.77 7.42
CA LYS A 613 11.45 24.34 6.57
C LYS A 613 11.84 25.79 6.92
N LYS A 614 11.42 26.28 8.10
CA LYS A 614 11.76 27.61 8.64
C LYS A 614 12.60 27.50 9.90
N CYS A 615 13.60 28.37 10.03
CA CYS A 615 14.43 28.43 11.22
C CYS A 615 13.78 29.36 12.26
N VAL A 616 13.19 28.76 13.30
CA VAL A 616 12.39 29.47 14.31
C VAL A 616 13.02 29.40 15.69
N SER A 617 12.70 30.37 16.55
CA SER A 617 13.20 30.42 17.92
C SER A 617 12.55 29.34 18.79
N LEU A 618 13.35 28.64 19.61
CA LEU A 618 12.85 27.71 20.63
C LEU A 618 11.90 28.40 21.61
N SER A 619 12.03 29.72 21.82
CA SER A 619 11.15 30.50 22.69
C SER A 619 9.68 30.54 22.22
N LEU A 620 9.39 30.14 20.98
CA LEU A 620 8.03 30.00 20.46
C LEU A 620 7.36 28.70 20.91
N LEU A 621 8.13 27.74 21.42
CA LEU A 621 7.58 26.51 22.00
C LEU A 621 7.04 26.80 23.40
N SER A 622 5.89 26.23 23.72
CA SER A 622 5.27 26.32 25.04
C SER A 622 6.14 25.61 26.09
N GLN A 623 6.67 26.36 27.05
CA GLN A 623 7.44 25.83 28.18
C GLN A 623 6.69 26.04 29.50
N VAL A 624 5.49 25.46 29.60
CA VAL A 624 4.64 25.58 30.80
C VAL A 624 5.21 24.75 31.97
N CYS A 625 5.81 23.60 31.67
CA CYS A 625 6.45 22.73 32.66
C CYS A 625 7.98 22.92 32.59
N LEU A 626 8.58 23.14 33.76
CA LEU A 626 10.02 23.27 33.96
C LEU A 626 10.55 22.11 34.82
N ALA A 627 11.88 21.92 34.86
CA ALA A 627 12.49 20.85 35.65
C ALA A 627 12.15 20.97 37.15
N GLU A 628 12.01 22.19 37.64
CA GLU A 628 11.59 22.52 39.00
C GLU A 628 10.15 22.08 39.29
N THR A 629 9.26 22.13 38.29
CA THR A 629 7.87 21.62 38.40
C THR A 629 7.87 20.14 38.79
N CYS A 630 8.85 19.39 38.30
CA CYS A 630 9.05 17.96 38.60
C CYS A 630 10.02 17.71 39.74
N ASN A 631 10.30 18.72 40.58
CA ASN A 631 11.20 18.65 41.72
C ASN A 631 12.61 18.11 41.37
N MET A 632 13.07 18.31 40.13
CA MET A 632 14.32 17.76 39.60
C MET A 632 14.42 16.22 39.70
N LYS A 633 13.28 15.53 39.78
CA LYS A 633 13.16 14.06 39.99
C LYS A 633 12.34 13.40 38.87
N GLY A 634 12.30 14.04 37.72
CA GLY A 634 11.55 13.65 36.55
C GLY A 634 11.70 14.66 35.43
N ILE A 635 11.01 14.40 34.34
CA ILE A 635 11.07 15.18 33.11
C ILE A 635 9.67 15.59 32.67
N CYS A 636 9.52 16.78 32.09
CA CYS A 636 8.25 17.22 31.54
C CYS A 636 7.95 16.46 30.25
N ASN A 637 6.71 16.00 30.10
CA ASN A 637 6.21 15.41 28.87
C ASN A 637 5.56 16.47 27.95
N ASN A 638 5.13 16.03 26.77
CA ASN A 638 4.45 16.84 25.75
C ASN A 638 3.09 17.42 26.18
N LYS A 639 2.52 16.94 27.28
CA LYS A 639 1.29 17.49 27.90
C LYS A 639 1.59 18.44 29.06
N HIS A 640 2.86 18.80 29.26
CA HIS A 640 3.34 19.65 30.36
C HIS A 640 3.10 19.07 31.76
N HIS A 641 3.04 17.73 31.87
CA HIS A 641 3.02 17.02 33.14
C HIS A 641 4.36 16.33 33.40
N CYS A 642 4.63 16.00 34.67
CA CYS A 642 5.86 15.30 35.01
C CYS A 642 5.75 13.80 34.74
N HIS A 643 6.80 13.28 34.11
CA HIS A 643 7.14 11.88 34.07
C HIS A 643 8.25 11.63 35.08
N CYS A 644 7.90 11.00 36.21
CA CYS A 644 8.79 10.84 37.35
C CYS A 644 9.75 9.67 37.19
N ASP A 645 10.96 9.86 37.70
CA ASP A 645 11.96 8.79 37.77
C ASP A 645 11.52 7.68 38.74
N TYR A 646 12.05 6.48 38.51
CA TYR A 646 11.84 5.37 39.43
C TYR A 646 12.26 5.73 40.85
N GLY A 647 11.36 5.56 41.82
CA GLY A 647 11.55 5.99 43.20
C GLY A 647 10.71 7.21 43.60
N TRP A 648 10.04 7.85 42.64
CA TRP A 648 9.15 9.01 42.84
C TRP A 648 7.77 8.77 42.20
N SER A 649 6.72 9.43 42.69
CA SER A 649 5.37 9.30 42.15
C SER A 649 4.90 10.59 41.46
N PRO A 650 4.16 10.49 40.33
CA PRO A 650 3.42 11.64 39.78
C PRO A 650 2.39 12.18 40.79
N PRO A 651 1.86 13.42 40.62
CA PRO A 651 2.02 14.31 39.47
C PRO A 651 3.25 15.23 39.47
N TYR A 652 3.89 15.47 40.62
CA TYR A 652 5.01 16.44 40.74
C TYR A 652 6.34 15.81 41.19
N CYS A 653 6.42 14.49 41.30
CA CYS A 653 7.62 13.76 41.75
C CYS A 653 8.08 14.12 43.17
N LEU A 654 7.14 14.53 44.04
CA LEU A 654 7.41 14.93 45.43
C LEU A 654 7.48 13.75 46.40
N HIS A 655 6.63 12.73 46.18
CA HIS A 655 6.50 11.58 47.08
C HIS A 655 7.17 10.33 46.51
N ARG A 656 7.45 9.34 47.37
CA ARG A 656 8.04 8.06 46.96
C ARG A 656 7.04 7.25 46.13
N GLY A 657 7.51 6.66 45.04
CA GLY A 657 6.71 5.87 44.13
C GLY A 657 7.55 5.02 43.18
N TYR A 658 6.90 4.45 42.17
CA TYR A 658 7.55 3.55 41.21
C TYR A 658 7.94 4.24 39.89
N GLY A 659 7.67 5.55 39.74
CA GLY A 659 7.90 6.32 38.51
C GLY A 659 6.69 6.40 37.60
N GLY A 660 6.87 7.01 36.43
CA GLY A 660 5.83 7.20 35.41
C GLY A 660 5.13 8.55 35.52
N SER A 661 4.02 8.71 34.80
CA SER A 661 3.29 9.97 34.71
C SER A 661 1.80 9.79 34.99
N VAL A 662 1.09 10.89 35.22
CA VAL A 662 -0.38 10.88 35.23
C VAL A 662 -0.94 10.50 33.86
N ASP A 663 -0.20 10.75 32.77
CA ASP A 663 -0.64 10.47 31.40
C ASP A 663 -0.28 9.05 30.94
N SER A 664 0.93 8.59 31.28
CA SER A 664 1.45 7.30 30.80
C SER A 664 1.32 6.16 31.82
N GLY A 665 0.65 6.41 32.95
CA GLY A 665 0.42 5.47 34.02
C GLY A 665 1.59 5.35 35.01
N PRO A 666 1.33 4.86 36.25
CA PRO A 666 2.39 4.60 37.20
C PRO A 666 3.18 3.36 36.77
N ALA A 667 4.50 3.41 36.85
CA ALA A 667 5.33 2.25 36.62
C ALA A 667 5.15 1.20 37.74
N SER A 668 5.57 -0.04 37.51
CA SER A 668 5.56 -1.11 38.52
C SER A 668 6.90 -1.27 39.23
N ALA A 669 6.87 -1.90 40.42
CA ALA A 669 8.08 -2.22 41.17
C ALA A 669 9.04 -3.09 40.33
N LYS A 670 10.31 -2.66 40.19
CA LYS A 670 11.34 -3.48 39.53
C LYS A 670 11.54 -4.76 40.36
N LYS A 671 11.45 -5.93 39.72
CA LYS A 671 11.68 -7.27 40.34
C LYS A 671 13.09 -7.47 40.93
N VAL A 672 13.96 -6.46 40.90
CA VAL A 672 15.31 -6.48 41.49
C VAL A 672 15.27 -6.84 42.97
N PHE A 673 14.24 -6.39 43.70
CA PHE A 673 14.05 -6.76 45.11
C PHE A 673 13.82 -8.27 45.30
N LEU A 674 13.08 -8.92 44.38
CA LEU A 674 12.83 -10.37 44.45
C LEU A 674 14.12 -11.17 44.19
N LEU A 675 14.95 -10.74 43.24
CA LEU A 675 16.25 -11.36 42.95
C LEU A 675 17.24 -11.22 44.10
N LEU A 676 17.29 -10.04 44.74
CA LEU A 676 18.12 -9.81 45.93
C LEU A 676 17.65 -10.64 47.12
N VAL A 677 16.34 -10.72 47.37
CA VAL A 677 15.77 -11.54 48.45
C VAL A 677 16.01 -13.04 48.20
N VAL A 678 15.82 -13.52 46.97
CA VAL A 678 16.09 -14.92 46.60
C VAL A 678 17.59 -15.24 46.71
N SER A 679 18.46 -14.32 46.30
CA SER A 679 19.92 -14.48 46.47
C SER A 679 20.33 -14.52 47.95
N LEU A 680 19.75 -13.64 48.79
CA LEU A 680 20.01 -13.64 50.22
C LEU A 680 19.51 -14.92 50.90
N THR A 681 18.30 -15.39 50.57
CA THR A 681 17.74 -16.61 51.15
C THR A 681 18.51 -17.87 50.73
N LEU A 682 18.94 -17.97 49.47
CA LEU A 682 19.84 -19.03 48.99
C LEU A 682 21.19 -19.01 49.73
N SER A 683 21.75 -17.82 49.96
CA SER A 683 23.00 -17.66 50.69
C SER A 683 22.88 -18.12 52.16
N VAL A 684 21.78 -17.79 52.83
CA VAL A 684 21.49 -18.24 54.20
C VAL A 684 21.27 -19.75 54.27
N LEU A 685 20.54 -20.33 53.32
CA LEU A 685 20.33 -21.78 53.22
C LEU A 685 21.65 -22.55 52.97
N PHE A 686 22.55 -21.97 52.16
CA PHE A 686 23.88 -22.54 51.93
C PHE A 686 24.74 -22.52 53.21
N LEU A 687 24.70 -21.42 53.98
CA LEU A 687 25.40 -21.34 55.27
C LEU A 687 24.82 -22.31 56.32
N LEU A 688 23.50 -22.49 56.35
CA LEU A 688 22.86 -23.46 57.25
C LEU A 688 23.20 -24.90 56.87
N SER A 689 23.15 -25.25 55.59
CA SER A 689 23.50 -26.61 55.12
C SER A 689 24.97 -26.94 55.35
N THR A 690 25.89 -25.99 55.15
CA THR A 690 27.32 -26.19 55.48
C THR A 690 27.54 -26.32 56.99
N ALA A 691 26.86 -25.54 57.83
CA ALA A 691 26.91 -25.69 59.28
C ALA A 691 26.38 -27.06 59.74
N ILE A 692 25.28 -27.53 59.17
CA ILE A 692 24.70 -28.86 59.43
C ILE A 692 25.66 -29.96 58.96
N PHE A 693 26.25 -29.83 57.77
CA PHE A 693 27.25 -30.78 57.27
C PHE A 693 28.49 -30.85 58.17
N MET A 694 29.00 -29.71 58.65
CA MET A 694 30.09 -29.68 59.61
C MET A 694 29.70 -30.30 60.96
N TYR A 695 28.47 -30.07 61.42
CA TYR A 695 27.94 -30.71 62.63
C TYR A 695 27.86 -32.23 62.49
N PHE A 696 27.32 -32.74 61.38
CA PHE A 696 27.27 -34.18 61.10
C PHE A 696 28.67 -34.78 60.93
N ARG A 697 29.60 -34.09 60.25
CA ARG A 697 30.99 -34.54 60.13
C ARG A 697 31.70 -34.61 61.48
N LYS A 698 31.38 -33.71 62.42
CA LYS A 698 31.93 -33.69 63.77
C LYS A 698 31.35 -34.77 64.68
N HIS A 699 30.06 -35.09 64.55
CA HIS A 699 29.37 -36.05 65.43
C HIS A 699 29.27 -37.49 64.88
N PHE A 700 29.29 -37.65 63.57
CA PHE A 700 29.08 -38.94 62.88
C PHE A 700 30.15 -39.25 61.83
N GLY A 701 31.19 -38.41 61.72
CA GLY A 701 32.34 -38.69 60.86
C GLY A 701 33.14 -39.90 61.37
N PRO A 702 33.71 -40.72 60.47
CA PRO A 702 34.49 -41.89 60.86
C PRO A 702 35.67 -41.46 61.74
N LYS A 703 35.79 -42.07 62.94
CA LYS A 703 36.98 -41.90 63.78
C LYS A 703 38.17 -42.47 63.02
N GLU A 704 39.13 -41.62 62.67
CA GLU A 704 40.42 -42.07 62.14
C GLU A 704 41.09 -43.02 63.14
N THR A 705 41.28 -44.26 62.71
CA THR A 705 42.14 -45.24 63.35
C THR A 705 43.58 -44.74 63.26
N LYS A 706 44.15 -44.31 64.40
CA LYS A 706 45.60 -44.08 64.51
C LYS A 706 46.33 -45.42 64.42
N ALA A 707 47.12 -45.59 63.36
CA ALA A 707 48.16 -46.62 63.30
C ALA A 707 49.30 -46.28 64.29
N PRO A 708 49.99 -47.29 64.87
CA PRO A 708 51.04 -47.08 65.87
C PRO A 708 52.36 -46.64 65.22
N SER A 709 53.05 -45.70 65.84
CA SER A 709 54.43 -45.36 65.54
C SER A 709 55.37 -46.47 66.03
N SER A 710 56.15 -47.04 65.11
CA SER A 710 57.27 -47.93 65.38
C SER A 710 58.37 -47.20 66.16
N GLY A 711 58.54 -47.61 67.42
CA GLY A 711 59.84 -47.82 68.05
C GLY A 711 60.05 -49.32 68.19
#